data_AF-A0A0L0LIL5-F1
#
_entry.id   AF-A0A0L0LIL5-F1
#
_cell.length_a   1.000
_cell.length_b   1.000
_cell.length_c   1.000
_cell.angle_alpha   90.00
_cell.angle_beta   90.00
_cell.angle_gamma   90.00
#
_symmetry.space_group_name_H-M   'P 1'
#
loop_
_entity.id
_entity.type
_entity.pdbx_description
1 polymer ?
#
loop_
_entity_poly.entity_id
_entity_poly.type
_entity_poly.pdbx_seq_one_letter_code
_entity_poly.pdbx_strand_id
1 'polypeptide(L)'
;MAEQKLLDLISLKLNSGMSEEDVRTSLDGKGWSAGDINGALAIYKIQKSPSPSFKRYERIPSLEASASSTTTRIFQFVIIIVLLVSAPGAYGLVTSIFIPAIKNEPVVVKDSLKGYDLLRDVPSLIPVAPIGTKKVAVVKDTDNVVSSNPVQADPSQSIKNEPKITSTGAVAAAKPTVIFKSDQSSVVVGSRILLSWKAANATSCSGNQFETNDRTESSIHVRLHGSTQFTITCVGSGGSVSESTTVATVPATTSPTPTPTPEPTPIPTPTPVPEPTPTPTPSPTPSPTPSPTPTPAPSYPTAATTSAGIWEKVKASHDGDTVLVAPGAYSTLSMKNFKFTGSGVTIKSADPSQPAVISSIDIQYSSGLKFTDMTFLALGGGRAVNVINSSNIQFQRVDIHGDGTRNGSASLFRDSSNISLKDSHVHNLGFGVGHLTVSSLNISNNTIDHIQSDGISGGGSSNVTVNGNVISSFFPLSGDHPDGIQFYGGDSNVSITNNTIYRGSGSGIPMQGIFLERVTGVTITGNAMVGTLYNGISVSEGSNTLIQDNFIQGYTDYPARIIVRGASANATVRDNTTQLISNFEDKGPNPGYVETNNTIINAVSPGSTSDINAWLSSHGRSSVAVSVTNHSFALSDIWTNIAQRSSKTLTASVLNAIDSLLHLIQDLRS
;
A
#
# COMPACT_ATOMS: atom_id res chain seq x y z
N MET A 1 19.08 -0.91 9.70
CA MET A 1 18.48 -0.13 10.81
C MET A 1 19.44 0.89 11.43
N ALA A 2 20.72 0.95 11.03
CA ALA A 2 21.52 2.18 11.14
C ALA A 2 22.11 2.46 9.75
N GLU A 3 22.11 3.73 9.33
CA GLU A 3 22.74 4.15 8.07
C GLU A 3 24.23 3.76 8.08
N GLN A 4 24.74 3.13 7.01
CA GLN A 4 26.12 2.65 6.97
C GLN A 4 27.13 3.78 7.22
N LYS A 5 26.82 4.98 6.72
CA LYS A 5 27.60 6.20 6.92
C LYS A 5 27.72 6.59 8.40
N LEU A 6 26.67 6.38 9.20
CA LEU A 6 26.66 6.64 10.64
C LEU A 6 27.53 5.61 11.39
N LEU A 7 27.43 4.33 11.01
CA LEU A 7 28.26 3.26 11.58
C LEU A 7 29.76 3.45 11.30
N ASP A 8 30.11 3.86 10.08
CA ASP A 8 31.50 4.13 9.69
C ASP A 8 32.05 5.34 10.47
N LEU A 9 31.24 6.38 10.66
CA LEU A 9 31.61 7.60 11.38
C LEU A 9 31.79 7.33 12.90
N ILE A 10 30.90 6.55 13.50
CA ILE A 10 31.02 6.09 14.89
C ILE A 10 32.26 5.21 15.06
N SER A 11 32.49 4.27 14.13
CA SER A 11 33.68 3.42 14.14
C SER A 11 34.96 4.22 14.06
N LEU A 12 35.03 5.22 13.19
CA LEU A 12 36.18 6.11 13.04
C LEU A 12 36.47 6.87 14.35
N LYS A 13 35.44 7.48 14.95
CA LYS A 13 35.58 8.27 16.19
C LYS A 13 35.96 7.41 17.40
N LEU A 14 35.33 6.25 17.57
CA LEU A 14 35.68 5.34 18.68
C LEU A 14 37.09 4.76 18.51
N ASN A 15 37.49 4.41 17.28
CA ASN A 15 38.86 3.95 17.01
C ASN A 15 39.91 5.05 17.16
N SER A 16 39.52 6.33 17.08
CA SER A 16 40.40 7.47 17.39
C SER A 16 40.50 7.77 18.90
N GLY A 17 39.91 6.94 19.76
CA GLY A 17 39.97 7.09 21.23
C GLY A 17 38.90 8.02 21.81
N MET A 18 37.91 8.44 21.03
CA MET A 18 36.80 9.26 21.51
C MET A 18 35.89 8.43 22.43
N SER A 19 35.40 9.01 23.52
CA SER A 19 34.40 8.34 24.36
C SER A 19 33.04 8.28 23.64
N GLU A 20 32.16 7.35 24.01
CA GLU A 20 30.83 7.30 23.41
C GLU A 20 30.02 8.57 23.64
N GLU A 21 30.26 9.25 24.77
CA GLU A 21 29.57 10.49 25.10
C GLU A 21 30.04 11.65 24.20
N ASP A 22 31.34 11.71 23.93
CA ASP A 22 31.90 12.65 22.97
C ASP A 22 31.43 12.32 21.54
N VAL A 23 31.25 11.03 21.21
CA VAL A 23 30.65 10.61 19.93
C VAL A 23 29.22 11.11 19.81
N ARG A 24 28.37 10.88 20.82
CA ARG A 24 26.98 11.38 20.85
C ARG A 24 26.94 12.89 20.67
N THR A 25 27.72 13.61 21.47
CA THR A 25 27.80 15.08 21.43
C THR A 25 28.30 15.58 20.08
N SER A 26 29.29 14.91 19.47
CA SER A 26 29.84 15.33 18.18
C SER A 26 28.93 15.06 16.98
N LEU A 27 27.94 14.18 17.13
CA LEU A 27 26.97 13.79 16.10
C LEU A 27 25.59 14.41 16.32
N ASP A 28 25.35 14.99 17.50
CA ASP A 28 24.12 15.71 17.79
C ASP A 28 23.93 16.90 16.83
N GLY A 29 22.71 17.04 16.30
CA GLY A 29 22.38 18.06 15.30
C GLY A 29 23.07 17.89 13.93
N LYS A 30 23.73 16.76 13.64
CA LYS A 30 24.40 16.49 12.34
C LYS A 30 23.58 15.65 11.35
N GLY A 31 22.26 15.59 11.55
CA GLY A 31 21.32 14.92 10.64
C GLY A 31 20.89 13.51 11.05
N TRP A 32 21.30 13.03 12.23
CA TRP A 32 20.85 11.76 12.82
C TRP A 32 20.13 12.00 14.14
N SER A 33 19.07 11.23 14.42
CA SER A 33 18.38 11.32 15.70
C SER A 33 19.22 10.68 16.82
N ALA A 34 18.94 11.04 18.07
CA ALA A 34 19.57 10.39 19.22
C ALA A 34 19.31 8.86 19.24
N GLY A 35 18.17 8.41 18.72
CA GLY A 35 17.85 6.99 18.56
C GLY A 35 18.77 6.29 17.57
N ASP A 36 19.02 6.92 16.41
CA ASP A 36 19.91 6.37 15.37
C ASP A 36 21.35 6.25 15.87
N ILE A 37 21.86 7.27 16.55
CA ILE A 37 23.21 7.30 17.12
C ILE A 37 23.36 6.19 18.17
N ASN A 38 22.38 6.03 19.06
CA ASN A 38 22.41 5.00 20.10
C ASN A 38 22.29 3.58 19.53
N GLY A 39 21.45 3.38 18.52
CA GLY A 39 21.33 2.09 17.82
C GLY A 39 22.63 1.71 17.10
N ALA A 40 23.27 2.66 16.43
CA ALA A 40 24.54 2.44 15.73
C ALA A 40 25.71 2.15 16.70
N LEU A 41 25.77 2.84 17.84
CA LEU A 41 26.73 2.54 18.92
C LEU A 41 26.56 1.13 19.48
N ALA A 42 25.32 0.66 19.64
CA ALA A 42 25.04 -0.71 20.08
C ALA A 42 25.51 -1.76 19.06
N ILE A 43 25.26 -1.53 17.76
CA ILE A 43 25.73 -2.40 16.67
C ILE A 43 27.26 -2.46 16.63
N TYR A 44 27.95 -1.31 16.77
CA TYR A 44 29.41 -1.26 16.81
C TYR A 44 30.00 -2.13 17.92
N LYS A 45 29.42 -2.08 19.13
CA LYS A 45 29.84 -2.91 20.27
C LYS A 45 29.65 -4.40 20.02
N ILE A 46 28.53 -4.78 19.40
CA ILE A 46 28.26 -6.16 19.04
C ILE A 46 29.31 -6.68 18.06
N GLN A 47 29.67 -5.88 17.05
CA GLN A 47 30.67 -6.23 16.03
C GLN A 47 32.10 -6.32 16.59
N LYS A 48 32.43 -5.55 17.64
CA LYS A 48 33.76 -5.52 18.26
C LYS A 48 33.92 -6.48 19.45
N SER A 49 32.86 -7.18 19.86
CA SER A 49 32.96 -8.14 20.97
C SER A 49 33.72 -9.40 20.53
N PRO A 50 34.82 -9.80 21.20
CA PRO A 50 35.67 -10.93 20.79
C PRO A 50 35.01 -12.31 20.95
N SER A 51 33.79 -12.37 21.49
CA SER A 51 32.90 -13.53 21.46
C SER A 51 31.50 -13.06 21.84
N PRO A 52 30.51 -13.03 20.91
CA PRO A 52 29.12 -12.77 21.28
C PRO A 52 28.60 -14.00 22.04
N SER A 53 28.95 -14.11 23.32
CA SER A 53 28.44 -15.17 24.19
C SER A 53 27.00 -14.83 24.57
N PHE A 54 26.06 -15.34 23.78
CA PHE A 54 24.66 -15.35 24.16
C PHE A 54 24.48 -16.30 25.35
N LYS A 55 24.30 -15.76 26.55
CA LYS A 55 23.88 -16.56 27.72
C LYS A 55 22.36 -16.72 27.70
N ARG A 56 21.91 -17.95 27.50
CA ARG A 56 20.51 -18.34 27.66
C ARG A 56 20.19 -18.39 29.16
N TYR A 57 19.24 -17.57 29.62
CA TYR A 57 18.64 -17.69 30.94
C TYR A 57 17.33 -18.45 30.79
N GLU A 58 17.24 -19.67 31.34
CA GLU A 58 16.06 -20.52 31.18
C GLU A 58 14.93 -20.22 32.19
N ARG A 59 15.17 -19.42 33.24
CA ARG A 59 14.12 -19.10 34.23
C ARG A 59 14.42 -17.84 35.06
N ILE A 60 13.46 -16.92 35.11
CA ILE A 60 13.42 -15.82 36.10
C ILE A 60 12.29 -16.15 37.10
N PRO A 61 12.57 -16.52 38.35
CA PRO A 61 11.57 -17.06 39.28
C PRO A 61 10.52 -16.08 39.81
N SER A 62 10.61 -14.77 39.55
CA SER A 62 9.87 -13.74 40.30
C SER A 62 8.73 -13.02 39.56
N LEU A 63 8.20 -13.59 38.47
CA LEU A 63 7.01 -13.06 37.79
C LEU A 63 5.88 -14.10 37.83
N GLU A 64 5.35 -14.36 39.03
CA GLU A 64 4.05 -15.02 39.19
C GLU A 64 2.98 -13.94 39.43
N ALA A 65 2.12 -13.72 38.44
CA ALA A 65 0.80 -13.14 38.67
C ALA A 65 -0.19 -14.30 38.77
N SER A 66 -0.66 -14.60 39.97
CA SER A 66 -1.73 -15.58 40.17
C SER A 66 -3.07 -14.94 39.76
N ALA A 67 -3.65 -15.43 38.67
CA ALA A 67 -5.05 -15.19 38.35
C ALA A 67 -5.83 -16.48 38.63
N SER A 68 -6.45 -16.58 39.80
CA SER A 68 -7.46 -17.60 40.05
C SER A 68 -8.79 -17.16 39.44
N SER A 69 -9.25 -17.84 38.41
CA SER A 69 -10.69 -18.04 38.24
C SER A 69 -10.96 -19.38 37.56
N THR A 70 -11.91 -20.08 38.13
CA THR A 70 -12.25 -21.48 37.87
C THR A 70 -13.01 -21.62 36.56
N THR A 71 -12.62 -22.65 35.79
CA THR A 71 -13.35 -23.27 34.68
C THR A 71 -13.18 -22.59 33.31
N THR A 72 -12.14 -22.98 32.55
CA THR A 72 -12.15 -23.33 31.10
C THR A 72 -10.74 -23.84 30.72
N ARG A 73 -10.66 -24.78 29.77
CA ARG A 73 -9.45 -25.52 29.36
C ARG A 73 -8.20 -24.64 29.20
N ILE A 74 -7.14 -24.98 29.93
CA ILE A 74 -5.86 -24.27 29.93
C ILE A 74 -5.09 -24.61 28.65
N PHE A 75 -4.91 -23.63 27.76
CA PHE A 75 -3.80 -23.62 26.82
C PHE A 75 -2.59 -23.05 27.56
N GLN A 76 -1.53 -23.85 27.75
CA GLN A 76 -0.26 -23.31 28.21
C GLN A 76 0.44 -22.66 27.02
N PHE A 77 0.58 -21.33 27.08
CA PHE A 77 1.40 -20.59 26.15
C PHE A 77 2.80 -20.46 26.74
N VAL A 78 3.82 -20.80 25.96
CA VAL A 78 5.21 -20.46 26.29
C VAL A 78 5.55 -19.20 25.50
N ILE A 79 5.65 -18.08 26.19
CA ILE A 79 6.15 -16.82 25.62
C ILE A 79 7.67 -16.83 25.79
N ILE A 80 8.42 -16.89 24.69
CA ILE A 80 9.86 -16.68 24.72
C ILE A 80 10.12 -15.20 24.42
N ILE A 81 10.50 -14.46 25.46
CA ILE A 81 10.93 -13.06 25.34
C ILE A 81 12.45 -13.05 25.23
N VAL A 82 12.98 -12.56 24.10
CA VAL A 82 14.42 -12.33 23.94
C VAL A 82 14.71 -10.90 24.39
N LEU A 83 15.24 -10.76 25.59
CA LEU A 83 15.73 -9.49 26.14
C LEU A 83 17.24 -9.39 25.87
N LEU A 84 17.64 -8.44 25.02
CA LEU A 84 19.03 -8.01 24.90
C LEU A 84 19.30 -6.96 25.98
N VAL A 85 20.03 -7.37 27.02
CA VAL A 85 20.49 -6.45 28.08
C VAL A 85 21.91 -6.04 27.76
N SER A 86 22.11 -4.78 27.33
CA SER A 86 23.44 -4.24 27.06
C SER A 86 24.02 -3.39 28.20
N ALA A 87 23.21 -3.00 29.20
CA ALA A 87 23.59 -2.36 30.47
C ALA A 87 22.37 -2.25 31.42
N PRO A 88 22.53 -1.95 32.73
CA PRO A 88 21.41 -1.67 33.63
C PRO A 88 20.60 -0.46 33.14
N GLY A 89 19.32 -0.66 32.83
CA GLY A 89 18.37 0.42 32.51
C GLY A 89 18.05 0.68 31.03
N ALA A 90 18.59 -0.09 30.08
CA ALA A 90 18.22 0.02 28.66
C ALA A 90 17.62 -1.31 28.15
N TYR A 91 16.39 -1.25 27.63
CA TYR A 91 15.67 -2.42 27.12
C TYR A 91 15.37 -2.24 25.63
N GLY A 92 15.79 -3.22 24.81
CA GLY A 92 15.37 -3.34 23.41
C GLY A 92 14.54 -4.61 23.23
N LEU A 93 13.30 -4.47 22.75
CA LEU A 93 12.42 -5.59 22.43
C LEU A 93 12.71 -6.03 20.98
N VAL A 94 13.23 -7.24 20.80
CA VAL A 94 13.43 -7.81 19.46
C VAL A 94 12.45 -8.97 19.27
N THR A 95 11.23 -8.58 18.88
CA THR A 95 10.16 -9.45 18.35
C THR A 95 9.50 -10.44 19.34
N SER A 96 8.28 -10.87 19.00
CA SER A 96 7.61 -12.02 19.61
C SER A 96 7.52 -13.11 18.54
N ILE A 97 8.02 -14.32 18.83
CA ILE A 97 7.81 -15.49 17.98
C ILE A 97 6.69 -16.33 18.58
N PHE A 98 5.65 -16.57 17.79
CA PHE A 98 4.51 -17.42 18.16
C PHE A 98 4.74 -18.84 17.65
N ILE A 99 4.80 -19.83 18.54
CA ILE A 99 4.79 -21.24 18.15
C ILE A 99 3.60 -21.91 18.83
N PRO A 100 2.63 -22.47 18.07
CA PRO A 100 1.58 -23.30 18.67
C PRO A 100 2.19 -24.65 19.07
N ALA A 101 2.25 -24.93 20.38
CA ALA A 101 2.58 -26.26 20.87
C ALA A 101 1.32 -27.15 20.81
N ILE A 102 1.31 -28.10 19.87
CA ILE A 102 0.37 -29.24 19.92
C ILE A 102 0.97 -30.27 20.89
N LYS A 103 0.14 -30.72 21.84
CA LYS A 103 0.41 -31.61 22.99
C LYS A 103 1.66 -32.53 22.94
N ASN A 104 2.39 -32.50 24.05
CA ASN A 104 3.09 -33.59 24.74
C ASN A 104 4.19 -34.39 24.01
N GLU A 105 5.10 -33.74 23.28
CA GLU A 105 6.46 -34.31 23.12
C GLU A 105 7.56 -33.25 23.35
N PRO A 106 8.70 -33.63 23.96
CA PRO A 106 9.84 -32.74 24.10
C PRO A 106 10.47 -32.50 22.71
N VAL A 107 10.36 -31.26 22.21
CA VAL A 107 11.07 -30.86 20.99
C VAL A 107 12.56 -30.73 21.31
N VAL A 108 13.31 -31.78 20.99
CA VAL A 108 14.77 -31.74 20.86
C VAL A 108 15.09 -31.15 19.50
N VAL A 109 15.53 -29.89 19.46
CA VAL A 109 16.08 -29.29 18.23
C VAL A 109 17.48 -29.88 18.00
N LYS A 110 17.56 -31.00 17.29
CA LYS A 110 18.81 -31.52 16.71
C LYS A 110 18.97 -30.97 15.29
N ASP A 111 20.16 -30.46 15.02
CA ASP A 111 20.76 -30.10 13.73
C ASP A 111 19.93 -30.48 12.49
N SER A 112 19.15 -29.53 11.96
CA SER A 112 18.66 -29.56 10.58
C SER A 112 18.00 -28.23 10.16
N LEU A 113 18.77 -27.14 10.20
CA LEU A 113 18.47 -25.98 9.33
C LEU A 113 19.06 -26.25 7.94
N LYS A 114 18.38 -27.09 7.17
CA LYS A 114 18.47 -27.08 5.71
C LYS A 114 17.17 -26.55 5.15
N GLY A 115 17.26 -25.39 4.51
CA GLY A 115 16.32 -24.94 3.48
C GLY A 115 14.95 -24.46 3.98
N TYR A 116 14.89 -23.21 4.42
CA TYR A 116 13.78 -22.33 4.03
C TYR A 116 14.38 -20.98 3.62
N ASP A 117 14.48 -20.81 2.31
CA ASP A 117 14.78 -19.54 1.63
C ASP A 117 13.66 -18.53 1.95
N LEU A 118 14.00 -17.51 2.73
CA LEU A 118 13.27 -16.23 2.78
C LEU A 118 14.25 -15.08 2.59
N LEU A 119 15.10 -15.21 1.58
CA LEU A 119 15.94 -14.13 1.07
C LEU A 119 15.86 -14.14 -0.46
N ARG A 120 15.03 -13.23 -1.01
CA ARG A 120 15.15 -12.50 -2.30
C ARG A 120 13.75 -12.14 -2.86
N ASP A 121 13.49 -10.99 -3.49
CA ASP A 121 14.39 -10.12 -4.27
C ASP A 121 14.03 -8.62 -4.19
N VAL A 122 15.09 -7.81 -4.24
CA VAL A 122 15.13 -6.42 -4.70
C VAL A 122 15.49 -6.46 -6.19
N PRO A 123 14.87 -5.70 -7.12
CA PRO A 123 15.16 -5.87 -8.54
C PRO A 123 16.49 -5.25 -8.98
N SER A 124 17.46 -6.12 -9.29
CA SER A 124 18.43 -6.08 -10.41
C SER A 124 19.17 -4.76 -10.77
N LEU A 125 20.48 -4.75 -10.50
CA LEU A 125 21.50 -4.06 -11.31
C LEU A 125 22.08 -5.03 -12.37
N ILE A 126 22.37 -4.46 -13.55
CA ILE A 126 22.84 -5.06 -14.81
C ILE A 126 24.23 -5.74 -14.67
N PRO A 127 24.56 -6.78 -15.47
CA PRO A 127 25.77 -7.58 -15.29
C PRO A 127 27.03 -6.93 -15.89
N VAL A 128 28.14 -6.98 -15.15
CA VAL A 128 29.48 -6.77 -15.70
C VAL A 128 30.12 -8.14 -15.97
N ALA A 129 30.63 -8.31 -17.18
CA ALA A 129 31.34 -9.51 -17.64
C ALA A 129 32.56 -9.87 -16.76
N PRO A 130 32.96 -11.16 -16.72
CA PRO A 130 34.00 -11.64 -15.80
C PRO A 130 35.39 -11.15 -16.23
N ILE A 131 36.11 -10.48 -15.33
CA ILE A 131 37.57 -10.37 -15.41
C ILE A 131 38.11 -11.76 -15.08
N GLY A 132 38.70 -12.40 -16.09
CA GLY A 132 39.28 -13.74 -16.00
C GLY A 132 40.33 -13.85 -14.90
N THR A 133 40.18 -14.88 -14.09
CA THR A 133 41.25 -15.40 -13.24
C THR A 133 42.36 -15.95 -14.14
N LYS A 134 43.51 -15.26 -14.18
CA LYS A 134 44.74 -15.90 -14.66
C LYS A 134 45.11 -17.00 -13.67
N LYS A 135 45.05 -18.24 -14.15
CA LYS A 135 45.67 -19.42 -13.56
C LYS A 135 47.15 -19.13 -13.26
N VAL A 136 47.56 -19.25 -12.01
CA VAL A 136 48.95 -19.56 -11.67
C VAL A 136 49.02 -21.08 -11.54
N ALA A 137 49.80 -21.69 -12.43
CA ALA A 137 50.05 -23.12 -12.45
C ALA A 137 50.98 -23.50 -11.28
N VAL A 138 50.66 -24.62 -10.63
CA VAL A 138 51.59 -25.34 -9.76
C VAL A 138 52.61 -26.06 -10.66
N VAL A 139 53.89 -25.79 -10.45
CA VAL A 139 55.00 -26.68 -10.84
C VAL A 139 55.71 -27.08 -9.54
N LYS A 140 56.07 -28.38 -9.51
CA LYS A 140 56.63 -29.16 -8.41
C LYS A 140 58.02 -28.69 -7.95
N ASP A 141 58.30 -28.88 -6.66
CA ASP A 141 59.47 -29.60 -6.09
C ASP A 141 59.38 -29.51 -4.55
N THR A 142 59.07 -30.60 -3.84
CA THR A 142 59.99 -31.56 -3.20
C THR A 142 60.91 -30.98 -2.11
N ASP A 143 60.71 -31.56 -0.92
CA ASP A 143 61.69 -31.93 0.10
C ASP A 143 61.85 -31.11 1.41
N ASN A 144 61.77 -31.92 2.48
CA ASN A 144 62.39 -31.83 3.80
C ASN A 144 61.69 -31.06 4.93
N VAL A 145 60.89 -31.87 5.63
CA VAL A 145 60.84 -32.05 7.10
C VAL A 145 62.14 -31.65 7.82
N VAL A 146 62.03 -30.91 8.93
CA VAL A 146 62.56 -31.26 10.27
C VAL A 146 61.98 -30.33 11.34
N SER A 147 61.60 -30.96 12.45
CA SER A 147 61.08 -30.51 13.74
C SER A 147 62.07 -29.71 14.60
N SER A 148 61.57 -28.82 15.48
CA SER A 148 61.66 -28.93 16.96
C SER A 148 61.28 -27.62 17.69
N ASN A 149 60.35 -27.73 18.66
CA ASN A 149 60.05 -26.76 19.75
C ASN A 149 61.28 -26.58 20.71
N PRO A 150 61.19 -25.82 21.83
CA PRO A 150 60.82 -24.41 22.04
C PRO A 150 61.86 -23.69 22.96
N VAL A 151 61.89 -22.34 23.02
CA VAL A 151 62.56 -21.63 24.16
C VAL A 151 61.75 -20.38 24.57
N GLN A 152 61.43 -20.33 25.87
CA GLN A 152 60.81 -19.20 26.58
C GLN A 152 61.82 -18.09 26.93
N ALA A 153 61.30 -16.85 26.89
CA ALA A 153 61.52 -15.68 27.77
C ALA A 153 62.95 -15.29 28.22
N ASP A 154 63.35 -14.01 28.03
CA ASP A 154 63.12 -12.89 28.97
C ASP A 154 63.75 -11.57 28.39
N PRO A 155 63.70 -10.37 29.01
CA PRO A 155 63.09 -9.19 28.43
C PRO A 155 64.11 -8.06 28.22
N SER A 156 63.63 -6.89 27.81
CA SER A 156 64.37 -5.62 27.73
C SER A 156 65.48 -5.55 26.67
N GLN A 157 65.09 -5.25 25.43
CA GLN A 157 65.81 -4.25 24.64
C GLN A 157 64.83 -3.43 23.79
N SER A 158 64.89 -2.12 24.03
CA SER A 158 64.20 -1.09 23.27
C SER A 158 64.83 -0.95 21.89
N ILE A 159 64.08 -1.28 20.84
CA ILE A 159 64.45 -0.93 19.47
C ILE A 159 63.44 0.08 18.94
N LYS A 160 63.88 1.33 18.94
CA LYS A 160 63.30 2.42 18.17
C LYS A 160 63.48 2.09 16.68
N ASN A 161 62.37 1.95 15.97
CA ASN A 161 62.14 2.20 14.54
C ASN A 161 61.05 1.25 14.02
N GLU A 162 59.79 1.56 14.34
CA GLU A 162 58.68 1.05 13.53
C GLU A 162 58.56 1.90 12.25
N PRO A 163 58.34 1.30 11.08
CA PRO A 163 58.02 2.03 9.88
C PRO A 163 56.68 2.73 10.07
N LYS A 164 56.71 4.06 9.97
CA LYS A 164 55.54 4.93 9.83
C LYS A 164 54.63 4.34 8.73
N ILE A 165 53.51 3.73 9.11
CA ILE A 165 52.41 3.47 8.17
C ILE A 165 51.89 4.86 7.78
N THR A 166 52.35 5.33 6.62
CA THR A 166 51.76 6.48 5.95
C THR A 166 50.31 6.17 5.69
N SER A 167 49.40 6.94 6.31
CA SER A 167 48.00 6.98 5.91
C SER A 167 47.94 7.14 4.40
N THR A 168 47.40 6.16 3.70
CA THR A 168 46.95 6.37 2.32
C THR A 168 46.00 7.56 2.36
N GLY A 169 46.44 8.69 1.80
CA GLY A 169 45.64 9.91 1.79
C GLY A 169 44.25 9.59 1.27
N ALA A 170 43.22 10.00 2.00
CA ALA A 170 41.86 9.97 1.49
C ALA A 170 41.85 10.79 0.19
N VAL A 171 41.79 10.10 -0.95
CA VAL A 171 41.61 10.76 -2.24
C VAL A 171 40.27 11.47 -2.13
N ALA A 172 40.28 12.80 -2.24
CA ALA A 172 39.05 13.59 -2.18
C ALA A 172 38.05 13.01 -3.19
N ALA A 173 36.85 12.66 -2.72
CA ALA A 173 35.83 12.08 -3.57
C ALA A 173 35.55 13.02 -4.74
N ALA A 174 35.59 12.48 -5.96
CA ALA A 174 35.41 13.27 -7.18
C ALA A 174 34.03 13.93 -7.17
N LYS A 175 33.98 15.23 -7.47
CA LYS A 175 32.71 15.96 -7.54
C LYS A 175 31.83 15.38 -8.66
N PRO A 176 30.51 15.29 -8.44
CA PRO A 176 29.56 14.98 -9.51
C PRO A 176 29.65 15.97 -10.66
N THR A 177 29.45 15.48 -11.89
CA THR A 177 29.16 16.29 -13.08
C THR A 177 27.88 15.79 -13.72
N VAL A 178 27.16 16.65 -14.45
CA VAL A 178 25.97 16.26 -15.20
C VAL A 178 25.91 17.01 -16.52
N ILE A 179 25.56 16.30 -17.58
CA ILE A 179 25.15 16.87 -18.86
C ILE A 179 23.64 16.76 -18.90
N PHE A 180 22.93 17.88 -19.01
CA PHE A 180 21.48 17.92 -19.07
C PHE A 180 21.01 18.69 -20.31
N LYS A 181 20.11 18.10 -21.09
CA LYS A 181 19.66 18.67 -22.36
C LYS A 181 18.17 18.48 -22.56
N SER A 182 17.55 19.48 -23.17
CA SER A 182 16.30 19.34 -23.91
C SER A 182 16.62 19.20 -25.40
N ASP A 183 15.86 18.39 -26.13
CA ASP A 183 15.93 18.32 -27.58
C ASP A 183 15.41 19.58 -28.28
N GLN A 184 14.56 20.36 -27.60
CA GLN A 184 14.00 21.61 -28.11
C GLN A 184 14.11 22.74 -27.06
N SER A 185 14.45 23.95 -27.49
CA SER A 185 14.51 25.15 -26.64
C SER A 185 13.22 25.99 -26.68
N SER A 186 12.37 25.76 -27.69
CA SER A 186 11.03 26.33 -27.75
C SER A 186 10.07 25.42 -28.51
N VAL A 187 8.83 25.36 -28.04
CA VAL A 187 7.77 24.54 -28.64
C VAL A 187 6.41 25.24 -28.55
N VAL A 188 5.41 24.78 -29.30
CA VAL A 188 4.03 25.22 -29.11
C VAL A 188 3.49 24.69 -27.77
N VAL A 189 2.64 25.45 -27.07
CA VAL A 189 1.91 24.95 -25.89
C VAL A 189 1.24 23.62 -26.21
N GLY A 190 1.48 22.60 -25.39
CA GLY A 190 1.01 21.22 -25.57
C GLY A 190 1.96 20.29 -26.33
N SER A 191 3.09 20.79 -26.84
CA SER A 191 4.11 19.93 -27.47
C SER A 191 4.86 19.06 -26.46
N ARG A 192 5.40 17.95 -26.95
CA ARG A 192 6.31 17.06 -26.20
C ARG A 192 7.75 17.42 -26.51
N ILE A 193 8.61 17.33 -25.51
CA ILE A 193 10.06 17.43 -25.62
C ILE A 193 10.70 16.19 -25.00
N LEU A 194 11.94 15.90 -25.40
CA LEU A 194 12.79 14.89 -24.78
C LEU A 194 13.82 15.57 -23.88
N LEU A 195 13.73 15.31 -22.58
CA LEU A 195 14.78 15.65 -21.63
C LEU A 195 15.74 14.45 -21.52
N SER A 196 17.04 14.71 -21.56
CA SER A 196 18.08 13.69 -21.42
C SER A 196 19.19 14.15 -20.48
N TRP A 197 19.70 13.21 -19.68
CA TRP A 197 20.80 13.48 -18.76
C TRP A 197 21.81 12.35 -18.71
N LYS A 198 23.05 12.72 -18.40
CA LYS A 198 24.14 11.80 -18.09
C LYS A 198 25.07 12.43 -17.05
N ALA A 199 25.19 11.80 -15.91
CA ALA A 199 25.99 12.25 -14.78
C ALA A 199 27.15 11.29 -14.50
N ALA A 200 28.29 11.85 -14.09
CA ALA A 200 29.45 11.11 -13.62
C ALA A 200 29.73 11.44 -12.16
N ASN A 201 30.27 10.49 -11.38
CA ASN A 201 30.52 10.59 -9.94
C ASN A 201 29.28 10.93 -9.08
N ALA A 202 28.09 10.82 -9.66
CA ALA A 202 26.81 10.88 -8.94
C ALA A 202 26.36 9.46 -8.59
N THR A 203 25.65 9.34 -7.47
CA THR A 203 24.93 8.13 -7.04
C THR A 203 23.43 8.24 -7.29
N SER A 204 22.89 9.47 -7.37
CA SER A 204 21.49 9.70 -7.71
C SER A 204 21.32 11.03 -8.43
N CYS A 205 20.23 11.16 -9.19
CA CYS A 205 19.77 12.43 -9.74
C CYS A 205 18.28 12.63 -9.46
N SER A 206 17.83 13.86 -9.29
CA SER A 206 16.43 14.25 -9.14
C SER A 206 16.07 15.42 -10.08
N GLY A 207 14.85 15.42 -10.61
CA GLY A 207 14.29 16.48 -11.45
C GLY A 207 13.21 17.27 -10.73
N ASN A 208 13.07 18.57 -11.03
CA ASN A 208 12.04 19.42 -10.42
C ASN A 208 10.61 19.20 -10.97
N GLN A 209 10.49 18.86 -12.27
CA GLN A 209 9.20 18.69 -12.97
C GLN A 209 9.20 17.46 -13.89
N PHE A 210 10.13 16.53 -13.66
CA PHE A 210 10.26 15.28 -14.40
C PHE A 210 10.90 14.24 -13.49
N GLU A 211 10.67 12.96 -13.79
CA GLU A 211 11.21 11.87 -12.99
C GLU A 211 12.54 11.35 -13.54
N THR A 212 13.46 11.08 -12.62
CA THR A 212 14.76 10.46 -12.90
C THR A 212 14.86 9.04 -12.35
N ASN A 213 14.02 8.64 -11.38
CA ASN A 213 14.16 7.39 -10.61
C ASN A 213 15.58 7.18 -10.06
N ASP A 214 16.19 8.24 -9.52
CA ASP A 214 17.58 8.25 -9.04
C ASP A 214 18.63 7.86 -10.11
N ARG A 215 18.24 7.69 -11.38
CA ARG A 215 19.18 7.28 -12.42
C ARG A 215 20.13 8.41 -12.73
N THR A 216 21.40 8.06 -12.91
CA THR A 216 22.45 9.00 -13.31
C THR A 216 22.53 9.17 -14.83
N GLU A 217 21.90 8.32 -15.62
CA GLU A 217 21.81 8.44 -17.08
C GLU A 217 20.46 7.92 -17.57
N SER A 218 19.67 8.77 -18.24
CA SER A 218 18.43 8.38 -18.90
C SER A 218 17.83 9.53 -19.72
N SER A 219 16.63 9.29 -20.26
CA SER A 219 15.80 10.31 -20.93
C SER A 219 14.32 10.09 -20.67
N ILE A 220 13.54 11.17 -20.70
CA ILE A 220 12.11 11.18 -20.46
C ILE A 220 11.41 12.17 -21.38
N HIS A 221 10.29 11.77 -21.97
CA HIS A 221 9.44 12.73 -22.67
C HIS A 221 8.51 13.43 -21.68
N VAL A 222 8.41 14.76 -21.78
CA VAL A 222 7.49 15.58 -21.00
C VAL A 222 6.70 16.51 -21.92
N ARG A 223 5.46 16.82 -21.55
CA ARG A 223 4.59 17.74 -22.29
C ARG A 223 4.58 19.12 -21.64
N LEU A 224 4.72 20.17 -22.45
CA LEU A 224 4.88 21.54 -21.96
C LEU A 224 3.59 22.35 -22.07
N HIS A 225 3.19 22.99 -20.97
CA HIS A 225 1.96 23.81 -20.89
C HIS A 225 2.20 25.29 -20.59
N GLY A 226 3.45 25.60 -20.25
CA GLY A 226 3.98 26.94 -20.14
C GLY A 226 5.48 26.87 -20.34
N SER A 227 6.11 28.03 -20.49
CA SER A 227 7.57 28.12 -20.50
C SER A 227 8.09 27.57 -19.17
N THR A 228 8.85 26.48 -19.21
CA THR A 228 9.28 25.75 -18.02
C THR A 228 10.80 25.70 -17.97
N GLN A 229 11.34 26.01 -16.79
CA GLN A 229 12.72 25.69 -16.47
C GLN A 229 12.79 24.32 -15.80
N PHE A 230 13.45 23.40 -16.47
CA PHE A 230 13.80 22.10 -15.89
C PHE A 230 15.15 22.21 -15.21
N THR A 231 15.24 21.65 -14.02
CA THR A 231 16.48 21.55 -13.25
C THR A 231 16.69 20.10 -12.89
N ILE A 232 17.89 19.59 -13.19
CA ILE A 232 18.36 18.32 -12.65
C ILE A 232 19.37 18.59 -11.53
N THR A 233 19.29 17.83 -10.45
CA THR A 233 20.27 17.84 -9.36
C THR A 233 20.81 16.43 -9.17
N CYS A 234 22.12 16.25 -9.30
CA CYS A 234 22.78 14.97 -9.11
C CYS A 234 23.69 15.02 -7.89
N VAL A 235 23.59 14.01 -7.03
CA VAL A 235 24.30 13.90 -5.74
C VAL A 235 25.22 12.70 -5.78
N GLY A 236 26.42 12.83 -5.21
CA GLY A 236 27.39 11.74 -5.04
C GLY A 236 28.32 11.99 -3.84
N SER A 237 29.29 11.10 -3.61
CA SER A 237 30.20 11.20 -2.46
C SER A 237 31.06 12.48 -2.46
N GLY A 238 31.30 13.08 -3.63
CA GLY A 238 32.00 14.36 -3.78
C GLY A 238 31.12 15.62 -3.65
N GLY A 239 29.82 15.50 -3.35
CA GLY A 239 28.89 16.62 -3.18
C GLY A 239 27.68 16.56 -4.12
N SER A 240 27.19 17.70 -4.58
CA SER A 240 26.08 17.79 -5.54
C SER A 240 26.41 18.75 -6.69
N VAL A 241 25.75 18.53 -7.82
CA VAL A 241 25.78 19.40 -9.00
C VAL A 241 24.35 19.58 -9.50
N SER A 242 24.01 20.78 -9.99
CA SER A 242 22.73 21.03 -10.64
C SER A 242 22.95 21.69 -12.00
N GLU A 243 22.15 21.29 -12.98
CA GLU A 243 22.10 21.91 -14.30
C GLU A 243 20.65 22.22 -14.66
N SER A 244 20.42 23.24 -15.49
CA SER A 244 19.07 23.64 -15.89
C SER A 244 18.97 23.92 -17.38
N THR A 245 17.81 23.63 -17.94
CA THR A 245 17.44 24.03 -19.31
C THR A 245 16.05 24.64 -19.28
N THR A 246 15.86 25.75 -19.99
CA THR A 246 14.55 26.40 -20.10
C THR A 246 14.00 26.13 -21.49
N VAL A 247 12.76 25.68 -21.55
CA VAL A 247 12.04 25.48 -22.81
C VAL A 247 10.86 26.44 -22.84
N ALA A 248 10.88 27.35 -23.82
CA ALA A 248 9.85 28.36 -23.96
C ALA A 248 8.64 27.82 -24.73
N THR A 249 7.43 28.05 -24.22
CA THR A 249 6.22 27.73 -24.99
C THR A 249 5.74 28.95 -25.77
N VAL A 250 5.43 28.76 -27.05
CA VAL A 250 4.74 29.76 -27.87
C VAL A 250 3.25 29.42 -27.97
N PRO A 251 2.35 30.42 -28.01
CA PRO A 251 0.93 30.18 -28.26
C PRO A 251 0.75 29.40 -29.57
N ALA A 252 -0.21 28.49 -29.60
CA ALA A 252 -0.62 27.86 -30.85
C ALA A 252 -1.08 28.96 -31.81
N THR A 253 -0.41 29.11 -32.95
CA THR A 253 -0.88 30.00 -34.01
C THR A 253 -2.21 29.44 -34.50
N THR A 254 -3.28 30.23 -34.43
CA THR A 254 -4.56 29.84 -35.02
C THR A 254 -4.37 29.68 -36.51
N SER A 255 -4.29 28.44 -36.98
CA SER A 255 -4.41 28.13 -38.41
C SER A 255 -5.72 28.76 -38.90
N PRO A 256 -5.73 29.48 -40.04
CA PRO A 256 -6.96 30.05 -40.56
C PRO A 256 -7.99 28.94 -40.70
N THR A 257 -9.14 29.13 -40.07
CA THR A 257 -10.28 28.24 -40.17
C THR A 257 -10.55 28.00 -41.65
N PRO A 258 -10.60 26.75 -42.14
CA PRO A 258 -10.99 26.49 -43.52
C PRO A 258 -12.36 27.15 -43.74
N THR A 259 -12.46 27.95 -44.80
CA THR A 259 -13.68 28.62 -45.22
C THR A 259 -14.83 27.60 -45.20
N PRO A 260 -15.96 27.89 -44.54
CA PRO A 260 -17.06 26.94 -44.44
C PRO A 260 -17.48 26.49 -45.85
N THR A 261 -17.48 25.19 -46.08
CA THR A 261 -18.11 24.58 -47.25
C THR A 261 -19.58 25.00 -47.23
N PRO A 262 -20.16 25.52 -48.35
CA PRO A 262 -21.55 25.97 -48.37
C PRO A 262 -22.48 24.87 -47.88
N GLU A 263 -23.37 25.25 -46.97
CA GLU A 263 -24.35 24.39 -46.32
C GLU A 263 -25.22 23.69 -47.38
N PRO A 264 -25.37 22.35 -47.34
CA PRO A 264 -26.29 21.65 -48.22
C PRO A 264 -27.73 22.11 -47.93
N THR A 265 -28.43 22.49 -49.00
CA THR A 265 -29.83 22.94 -49.02
C THR A 265 -30.72 22.03 -48.16
N PRO A 266 -31.52 22.58 -47.23
CA PRO A 266 -32.37 21.77 -46.37
C PRO A 266 -33.40 20.99 -47.19
N ILE A 267 -33.46 19.67 -46.96
CA ILE A 267 -34.54 18.80 -47.42
C ILE A 267 -35.81 19.16 -46.63
N PRO A 268 -36.99 19.27 -47.27
CA PRO A 268 -38.23 19.66 -46.61
C PRO A 268 -38.56 18.73 -45.44
N THR A 269 -38.84 19.35 -44.30
CA THR A 269 -39.25 18.73 -43.04
C THR A 269 -40.54 17.94 -43.23
N PRO A 270 -40.63 16.66 -42.81
CA PRO A 270 -41.89 15.95 -42.77
C PRO A 270 -42.86 16.62 -41.79
N THR A 271 -44.12 16.70 -42.21
CA THR A 271 -45.27 17.26 -41.48
C THR A 271 -45.38 16.74 -40.04
N PRO A 272 -45.78 17.59 -39.08
CA PRO A 272 -45.87 17.22 -37.67
C PRO A 272 -46.91 16.10 -37.45
N VAL A 273 -46.50 15.10 -36.68
CA VAL A 273 -47.38 14.08 -36.09
C VAL A 273 -48.23 14.75 -35.01
N PRO A 274 -49.54 14.49 -34.93
CA PRO A 274 -50.43 15.14 -33.96
C PRO A 274 -50.01 14.89 -32.51
N GLU A 275 -50.18 15.93 -31.71
CA GLU A 275 -49.89 16.03 -30.28
C GLU A 275 -50.63 14.95 -29.47
N PRO A 276 -49.96 14.24 -28.54
CA PRO A 276 -50.63 13.30 -27.66
C PRO A 276 -51.59 14.05 -26.72
N THR A 277 -52.83 13.58 -26.69
CA THR A 277 -53.89 13.98 -25.76
C THR A 277 -53.40 14.08 -24.31
N PRO A 278 -53.81 15.12 -23.54
CA PRO A 278 -53.41 15.27 -22.16
C PRO A 278 -53.84 14.07 -21.32
N THR A 279 -52.89 13.54 -20.55
CA THR A 279 -53.13 12.55 -19.51
C THR A 279 -54.04 13.15 -18.43
N PRO A 280 -55.04 12.39 -17.93
CA PRO A 280 -55.97 12.90 -16.92
C PRO A 280 -55.25 13.26 -15.63
N THR A 281 -55.70 14.37 -15.06
CA THR A 281 -55.30 14.91 -13.75
C THR A 281 -55.41 13.82 -12.67
N PRO A 282 -54.38 13.62 -11.82
CA PRO A 282 -54.48 12.68 -10.71
C PRO A 282 -55.58 13.12 -9.74
N SER A 283 -56.48 12.17 -9.45
CA SER A 283 -57.49 12.26 -8.40
C SER A 283 -56.83 12.53 -7.03
N PRO A 284 -57.48 13.27 -6.11
CA PRO A 284 -56.97 13.47 -4.76
C PRO A 284 -56.63 12.14 -4.09
N THR A 285 -55.43 12.09 -3.51
CA THR A 285 -54.89 10.99 -2.72
C THR A 285 -55.87 10.69 -1.57
N PRO A 286 -56.37 9.44 -1.42
CA PRO A 286 -57.17 9.09 -0.26
C PRO A 286 -56.36 9.26 1.02
N SER A 287 -57.04 9.71 2.08
CA SER A 287 -56.58 9.80 3.47
C SER A 287 -55.81 8.54 3.88
N PRO A 288 -54.74 8.65 4.69
CA PRO A 288 -53.94 7.50 5.11
C PRO A 288 -54.82 6.42 5.73
N THR A 289 -54.90 5.27 5.06
CA THR A 289 -55.38 4.03 5.64
C THR A 289 -54.57 3.75 6.91
N PRO A 290 -55.19 3.38 8.04
CA PRO A 290 -54.46 2.98 9.24
C PRO A 290 -53.42 1.92 8.87
N SER A 291 -52.21 2.10 9.42
CA SER A 291 -51.09 1.19 9.28
C SER A 291 -51.59 -0.26 9.40
N PRO A 292 -51.27 -1.16 8.44
CA PRO A 292 -51.64 -2.55 8.57
C PRO A 292 -51.15 -3.06 9.92
N THR A 293 -52.06 -3.70 10.65
CA THR A 293 -51.73 -4.47 11.85
C THR A 293 -50.50 -5.33 11.51
N PRO A 294 -49.44 -5.33 12.34
CA PRO A 294 -48.21 -6.03 12.03
C PRO A 294 -48.57 -7.44 11.59
N THR A 295 -48.30 -7.73 10.31
CA THR A 295 -48.33 -9.10 9.83
C THR A 295 -47.35 -9.86 10.74
N PRO A 296 -47.76 -10.96 11.38
CA PRO A 296 -46.83 -11.74 12.19
C PRO A 296 -45.57 -11.96 11.36
N ALA A 297 -44.42 -11.62 11.94
CA ALA A 297 -43.14 -11.78 11.28
C ALA A 297 -43.12 -13.16 10.63
N PRO A 298 -42.75 -13.29 9.34
CA PRO A 298 -42.63 -14.60 8.72
C PRO A 298 -41.82 -15.47 9.69
N SER A 299 -42.35 -16.63 10.05
CA SER A 299 -41.60 -17.57 10.86
C SER A 299 -40.38 -17.96 10.03
N TYR A 300 -39.28 -17.24 10.22
CA TYR A 300 -38.04 -17.53 9.55
C TYR A 300 -37.74 -19.01 9.81
N PRO A 301 -37.34 -19.82 8.81
CA PRO A 301 -36.66 -21.06 9.12
C PRO A 301 -35.56 -20.70 10.13
N THR A 302 -35.60 -21.31 11.33
CA THR A 302 -34.91 -20.83 12.53
C THR A 302 -33.51 -20.34 12.19
N ALA A 303 -33.27 -19.02 12.23
CA ALA A 303 -31.99 -18.45 11.83
C ALA A 303 -30.84 -19.08 12.66
N ALA A 304 -29.65 -19.21 12.07
CA ALA A 304 -28.50 -19.64 12.84
C ALA A 304 -28.16 -18.58 13.91
N THR A 305 -27.94 -19.02 15.14
CA THR A 305 -27.57 -18.16 16.29
C THR A 305 -26.17 -18.46 16.83
N THR A 306 -25.44 -19.40 16.22
CA THR A 306 -24.04 -19.74 16.55
C THR A 306 -23.24 -20.02 15.28
N SER A 307 -21.91 -19.86 15.31
CA SER A 307 -21.05 -20.15 14.16
C SER A 307 -21.16 -21.62 13.71
N ALA A 308 -21.29 -22.55 14.67
CA ALA A 308 -21.54 -23.96 14.37
C ALA A 308 -22.90 -24.16 13.69
N GLY A 309 -23.93 -23.44 14.14
CA GLY A 309 -25.25 -23.45 13.51
C GLY A 309 -25.25 -22.92 12.08
N ILE A 310 -24.44 -21.90 11.77
CA ILE A 310 -24.24 -21.42 10.38
C ILE A 310 -23.67 -22.56 9.53
N TRP A 311 -22.59 -23.18 10.01
CA TRP A 311 -21.90 -24.25 9.29
C TRP A 311 -22.81 -25.46 9.02
N GLU A 312 -23.54 -25.94 10.02
CA GLU A 312 -24.46 -27.09 9.86
C GLU A 312 -25.58 -26.78 8.87
N LYS A 313 -26.10 -25.54 8.86
CA LYS A 313 -27.10 -25.13 7.88
C LYS A 313 -26.54 -25.09 6.47
N VAL A 314 -25.33 -24.56 6.27
CA VAL A 314 -24.70 -24.56 4.94
C VAL A 314 -24.43 -26.00 4.47
N LYS A 315 -23.99 -26.89 5.37
CA LYS A 315 -23.81 -28.31 5.05
C LYS A 315 -25.09 -29.02 4.63
N ALA A 316 -26.22 -28.65 5.21
CA ALA A 316 -27.52 -29.21 4.84
C ALA A 316 -28.14 -28.54 3.60
N SER A 317 -27.53 -27.48 3.07
CA SER A 317 -28.06 -26.71 1.94
C SER A 317 -27.76 -27.38 0.60
N HIS A 318 -28.57 -27.03 -0.39
CA HIS A 318 -28.39 -27.33 -1.81
C HIS A 318 -28.23 -26.03 -2.61
N ASP A 319 -27.85 -26.15 -3.87
CA ASP A 319 -27.80 -25.01 -4.79
C ASP A 319 -29.14 -24.24 -4.81
N GLY A 320 -29.08 -22.93 -4.59
CA GLY A 320 -30.24 -22.02 -4.54
C GLY A 320 -30.74 -21.71 -3.13
N ASP A 321 -30.31 -22.47 -2.13
CA ASP A 321 -30.76 -22.27 -0.74
C ASP A 321 -30.20 -20.97 -0.13
N THR A 322 -30.95 -20.47 0.85
CA THR A 322 -30.56 -19.31 1.66
C THR A 322 -30.46 -19.70 3.14
N VAL A 323 -29.30 -19.45 3.73
CA VAL A 323 -29.04 -19.56 5.17
C VAL A 323 -29.17 -18.19 5.81
N LEU A 324 -30.17 -18.03 6.68
CA LEU A 324 -30.35 -16.83 7.50
C LEU A 324 -29.53 -16.91 8.78
N VAL A 325 -28.84 -15.82 9.11
CA VAL A 325 -28.01 -15.67 10.31
C VAL A 325 -28.61 -14.58 11.19
N ALA A 326 -28.94 -14.90 12.44
CA ALA A 326 -29.53 -13.94 13.37
C ALA A 326 -28.55 -12.80 13.71
N PRO A 327 -29.04 -11.61 14.09
CA PRO A 327 -28.19 -10.56 14.66
C PRO A 327 -27.30 -11.09 15.79
N GLY A 328 -26.04 -10.68 15.80
CA GLY A 328 -25.12 -11.07 16.87
C GLY A 328 -23.67 -11.16 16.44
N ALA A 329 -22.79 -11.37 17.42
CA ALA A 329 -21.37 -11.59 17.22
C ALA A 329 -21.06 -13.09 17.13
N TYR A 330 -20.29 -13.47 16.12
CA TYR A 330 -19.92 -14.84 15.82
C TYR A 330 -18.41 -14.96 15.79
N SER A 331 -17.90 -16.05 16.39
CA SER A 331 -16.49 -16.40 16.27
C SER A 331 -16.15 -16.83 14.84
N THR A 332 -14.86 -17.00 14.58
CA THR A 332 -14.31 -17.39 13.28
C THR A 332 -15.10 -18.51 12.61
N LEU A 333 -15.52 -18.27 11.37
CA LEU A 333 -16.24 -19.23 10.55
C LEU A 333 -15.28 -19.94 9.59
N SER A 334 -15.16 -21.26 9.73
CA SER A 334 -14.29 -22.09 8.90
C SER A 334 -15.14 -22.85 7.86
N MET A 335 -15.06 -22.44 6.60
CA MET A 335 -15.83 -22.99 5.47
C MET A 335 -14.91 -23.84 4.59
N LYS A 336 -14.85 -25.14 4.86
CA LYS A 336 -13.93 -26.05 4.16
C LYS A 336 -14.67 -27.15 3.43
N ASN A 337 -14.26 -27.40 2.19
CA ASN A 337 -14.76 -28.49 1.34
C ASN A 337 -16.25 -28.42 0.97
N PHE A 338 -16.88 -27.23 0.96
CA PHE A 338 -18.23 -27.08 0.42
C PHE A 338 -18.20 -27.09 -1.10
N LYS A 339 -19.11 -27.82 -1.76
CA LYS A 339 -19.11 -28.00 -3.22
C LYS A 339 -20.49 -27.77 -3.80
N PHE A 340 -20.81 -26.51 -4.04
CA PHE A 340 -21.99 -26.09 -4.78
C PHE A 340 -21.57 -25.71 -6.19
N THR A 341 -22.20 -26.29 -7.21
CA THR A 341 -21.80 -26.16 -8.62
C THR A 341 -22.87 -25.52 -9.50
N GLY A 342 -24.09 -25.37 -8.98
CA GLY A 342 -25.18 -24.61 -9.59
C GLY A 342 -25.21 -23.16 -9.11
N SER A 343 -26.36 -22.72 -8.60
CA SER A 343 -26.59 -21.34 -8.13
C SER A 343 -25.88 -20.98 -6.82
N GLY A 344 -25.26 -21.95 -6.15
CA GLY A 344 -24.57 -21.75 -4.88
C GLY A 344 -25.53 -21.59 -3.70
N VAL A 345 -24.98 -21.41 -2.51
CA VAL A 345 -25.72 -21.13 -1.27
C VAL A 345 -25.51 -19.67 -0.88
N THR A 346 -26.60 -18.97 -0.56
CA THR A 346 -26.55 -17.60 -0.03
C THR A 346 -26.60 -17.62 1.48
N ILE A 347 -25.59 -17.07 2.14
CA ILE A 347 -25.53 -16.81 3.57
C ILE A 347 -25.78 -15.31 3.77
N LYS A 348 -26.81 -14.96 4.54
CA LYS A 348 -27.17 -13.55 4.76
C LYS A 348 -27.63 -13.27 6.18
N SER A 349 -27.47 -12.03 6.64
CA SER A 349 -28.09 -11.59 7.89
C SER A 349 -29.61 -11.64 7.77
N ALA A 350 -30.27 -12.09 8.83
CA ALA A 350 -31.73 -12.12 8.94
C ALA A 350 -32.31 -10.70 9.07
N ASP A 351 -31.56 -9.79 9.70
CA ASP A 351 -31.88 -8.37 9.83
C ASP A 351 -30.66 -7.52 9.41
N PRO A 352 -30.69 -6.89 8.23
CA PRO A 352 -29.60 -6.02 7.76
C PRO A 352 -29.39 -4.75 8.60
N SER A 353 -30.40 -4.32 9.37
CA SER A 353 -30.26 -3.16 10.27
C SER A 353 -29.47 -3.49 11.54
N GLN A 354 -29.35 -4.78 11.86
CA GLN A 354 -28.54 -5.33 12.94
C GLN A 354 -27.77 -6.55 12.41
N PRO A 355 -26.72 -6.35 11.60
CA PRO A 355 -26.09 -7.42 10.85
C PRO A 355 -25.43 -8.46 11.77
N ALA A 356 -25.31 -9.68 11.25
CA ALA A 356 -24.43 -10.69 11.85
C ALA A 356 -22.96 -10.25 11.66
N VAL A 357 -22.20 -10.23 12.76
CA VAL A 357 -20.79 -9.81 12.80
C VAL A 357 -19.91 -11.03 12.97
N ILE A 358 -19.13 -11.39 11.95
CA ILE A 358 -18.22 -12.54 11.96
C ILE A 358 -16.79 -12.05 12.21
N SER A 359 -16.12 -12.55 13.25
CA SER A 359 -14.77 -12.09 13.63
C SER A 359 -13.63 -12.51 12.68
N SER A 360 -13.89 -13.43 11.75
CA SER A 360 -13.03 -13.79 10.61
C SER A 360 -13.71 -14.94 9.86
N ILE A 361 -13.52 -15.03 8.54
CA ILE A 361 -13.95 -16.17 7.74
C ILE A 361 -12.78 -16.77 6.97
N ASP A 362 -12.63 -18.09 7.07
CA ASP A 362 -11.63 -18.88 6.37
C ASP A 362 -12.32 -19.87 5.42
N ILE A 363 -12.27 -19.58 4.12
CA ILE A 363 -12.87 -20.38 3.06
C ILE A 363 -11.76 -21.13 2.34
N GLN A 364 -11.75 -22.45 2.41
CA GLN A 364 -10.75 -23.28 1.76
C GLN A 364 -11.38 -24.40 0.96
N TYR A 365 -10.83 -24.71 -0.21
CA TYR A 365 -11.26 -25.84 -1.04
C TYR A 365 -12.77 -25.85 -1.28
N SER A 366 -13.42 -24.68 -1.36
CA SER A 366 -14.87 -24.58 -1.40
C SER A 366 -15.36 -23.93 -2.69
N SER A 367 -16.61 -24.18 -3.06
CA SER A 367 -17.24 -23.52 -4.20
C SER A 367 -18.71 -23.18 -4.00
N GLY A 368 -19.13 -22.08 -4.65
CA GLY A 368 -20.54 -21.68 -4.74
C GLY A 368 -21.09 -21.11 -3.44
N LEU A 369 -20.34 -20.22 -2.78
CA LEU A 369 -20.78 -19.55 -1.56
C LEU A 369 -20.95 -18.05 -1.82
N LYS A 370 -22.08 -17.50 -1.38
CA LYS A 370 -22.37 -16.07 -1.44
C LYS A 370 -22.66 -15.53 -0.05
N PHE A 371 -21.99 -14.46 0.35
CA PHE A 371 -22.22 -13.75 1.60
C PHE A 371 -22.82 -12.38 1.32
N THR A 372 -23.90 -12.01 2.00
CA THR A 372 -24.56 -10.73 1.75
C THR A 372 -25.23 -10.11 2.97
N ASP A 373 -25.18 -8.77 3.06
CA ASP A 373 -25.79 -7.99 4.14
C ASP A 373 -25.19 -8.34 5.53
N MET A 374 -23.87 -8.52 5.63
CA MET A 374 -23.17 -8.99 6.84
C MET A 374 -21.90 -8.20 7.13
N THR A 375 -21.38 -8.31 8.36
CA THR A 375 -20.12 -7.69 8.76
C THR A 375 -19.02 -8.72 9.00
N PHE A 376 -17.80 -8.44 8.54
CA PHE A 376 -16.58 -9.19 8.83
C PHE A 376 -15.56 -8.30 9.55
N LEU A 377 -15.24 -8.65 10.79
CA LEU A 377 -14.40 -7.84 11.68
C LEU A 377 -13.02 -8.47 11.87
N ALA A 378 -11.95 -7.84 11.39
CA ALA A 378 -10.57 -8.28 11.63
C ALA A 378 -10.11 -7.93 13.06
N LEU A 379 -10.23 -8.87 14.00
CA LEU A 379 -9.75 -8.69 15.37
C LEU A 379 -8.23 -8.87 15.48
N GLY A 380 -7.57 -8.01 16.27
CA GLY A 380 -6.19 -8.23 16.72
C GLY A 380 -5.14 -8.21 15.60
N GLY A 381 -5.40 -7.49 14.51
CA GLY A 381 -4.51 -7.43 13.35
C GLY A 381 -4.57 -8.66 12.43
N GLY A 382 -5.59 -9.50 12.60
CA GLY A 382 -5.84 -10.64 11.72
C GLY A 382 -6.38 -10.25 10.34
N ARG A 383 -6.85 -11.26 9.60
CA ARG A 383 -7.53 -11.07 8.32
C ARG A 383 -9.01 -11.34 8.47
N ALA A 384 -9.85 -10.42 8.00
CA ALA A 384 -11.30 -10.58 8.07
C ALA A 384 -11.78 -11.68 7.12
N VAL A 385 -11.34 -11.68 5.86
CA VAL A 385 -11.77 -12.64 4.83
C VAL A 385 -10.58 -13.37 4.21
N ASN A 386 -10.49 -14.68 4.35
CA ASN A 386 -9.46 -15.51 3.73
C ASN A 386 -10.11 -16.51 2.78
N VAL A 387 -9.73 -16.49 1.49
CA VAL A 387 -10.23 -17.43 0.47
C VAL A 387 -9.05 -18.08 -0.22
N ILE A 388 -8.93 -19.40 -0.11
CA ILE A 388 -7.80 -20.16 -0.64
C ILE A 388 -8.32 -21.39 -1.42
N ASN A 389 -7.73 -21.70 -2.58
CA ASN A 389 -8.05 -22.91 -3.35
C ASN A 389 -9.56 -23.09 -3.61
N SER A 390 -10.28 -21.99 -3.83
CA SER A 390 -11.74 -21.98 -3.87
C SER A 390 -12.25 -21.36 -5.17
N SER A 391 -13.52 -21.60 -5.51
CA SER A 391 -14.11 -21.04 -6.74
C SER A 391 -15.52 -20.52 -6.54
N ASN A 392 -15.98 -19.57 -7.36
CA ASN A 392 -17.36 -19.06 -7.30
C ASN A 392 -17.73 -18.54 -5.90
N ILE A 393 -16.88 -17.69 -5.32
CA ILE A 393 -17.10 -17.10 -3.99
C ILE A 393 -17.46 -15.62 -4.16
N GLN A 394 -18.57 -15.20 -3.55
CA GLN A 394 -19.12 -13.86 -3.73
C GLN A 394 -19.36 -13.18 -2.39
N PHE A 395 -18.92 -11.94 -2.27
CA PHE A 395 -19.24 -11.03 -1.17
C PHE A 395 -19.98 -9.83 -1.76
N GLN A 396 -21.19 -9.55 -1.26
CA GLN A 396 -22.01 -8.47 -1.79
C GLN A 396 -22.75 -7.72 -0.69
N ARG A 397 -22.69 -6.38 -0.66
CA ARG A 397 -23.26 -5.58 0.44
C ARG A 397 -22.76 -6.05 1.80
N VAL A 398 -21.45 -6.28 1.90
CA VAL A 398 -20.81 -6.63 3.16
C VAL A 398 -20.01 -5.45 3.68
N ASP A 399 -19.82 -5.43 4.99
CA ASP A 399 -19.00 -4.47 5.68
C ASP A 399 -17.76 -5.20 6.23
N ILE A 400 -16.56 -4.82 5.80
CA ILE A 400 -15.31 -5.48 6.17
C ILE A 400 -14.41 -4.46 6.86
N HIS A 401 -14.19 -4.63 8.16
CA HIS A 401 -13.44 -3.62 8.90
C HIS A 401 -12.56 -4.16 10.01
N GLY A 402 -11.61 -3.33 10.45
CA GLY A 402 -10.76 -3.62 11.62
C GLY A 402 -11.37 -3.12 12.92
N ASP A 403 -10.71 -3.42 14.03
CA ASP A 403 -11.11 -3.01 15.39
C ASP A 403 -10.82 -1.54 15.75
N GLY A 404 -10.57 -0.70 14.74
CA GLY A 404 -10.24 0.71 14.89
C GLY A 404 -8.76 1.00 15.15
N THR A 405 -7.92 -0.03 15.36
CA THR A 405 -6.46 0.16 15.50
C THR A 405 -5.73 0.35 14.17
N ARG A 406 -6.44 0.22 13.04
CA ARG A 406 -5.88 0.20 11.67
C ARG A 406 -4.78 -0.86 11.50
N ASN A 407 -4.96 -2.01 12.13
CA ASN A 407 -4.14 -3.20 11.94
C ASN A 407 -4.90 -4.25 11.12
N GLY A 408 -4.21 -5.25 10.59
CA GLY A 408 -4.80 -6.37 9.86
C GLY A 408 -5.14 -6.07 8.40
N SER A 409 -5.84 -7.01 7.77
CA SER A 409 -6.19 -6.94 6.34
C SER A 409 -7.66 -7.28 6.07
N ALA A 410 -8.26 -6.62 5.08
CA ALA A 410 -9.65 -6.89 4.70
C ALA A 410 -9.76 -8.31 4.16
N SER A 411 -8.94 -8.63 3.16
CA SER A 411 -8.98 -9.93 2.54
C SER A 411 -7.66 -10.42 1.97
N LEU A 412 -7.62 -11.73 1.72
CA LEU A 412 -6.68 -12.37 0.83
C LEU A 412 -7.44 -13.42 0.01
N PHE A 413 -7.54 -13.18 -1.28
CA PHE A 413 -8.02 -14.14 -2.26
C PHE A 413 -6.82 -14.80 -2.92
N ARG A 414 -6.64 -16.11 -2.74
CA ARG A 414 -5.44 -16.80 -3.19
C ARG A 414 -5.74 -18.11 -3.92
N ASP A 415 -5.03 -18.37 -5.01
CA ASP A 415 -5.08 -19.65 -5.75
C ASP A 415 -6.52 -20.07 -6.06
N SER A 416 -7.34 -19.12 -6.53
CA SER A 416 -8.80 -19.25 -6.57
C SER A 416 -9.36 -18.77 -7.92
N SER A 417 -10.65 -19.02 -8.17
CA SER A 417 -11.30 -18.59 -9.41
C SER A 417 -12.71 -18.02 -9.21
N ASN A 418 -13.12 -17.09 -10.07
CA ASN A 418 -14.42 -16.44 -10.03
C ASN A 418 -14.75 -15.90 -8.62
N ILE A 419 -13.92 -14.97 -8.16
CA ILE A 419 -14.06 -14.33 -6.85
C ILE A 419 -14.59 -12.92 -7.05
N SER A 420 -15.58 -12.52 -6.24
CA SER A 420 -16.07 -11.14 -6.30
C SER A 420 -16.33 -10.51 -4.94
N LEU A 421 -16.05 -9.20 -4.87
CA LEU A 421 -16.40 -8.30 -3.77
C LEU A 421 -17.13 -7.09 -4.39
N LYS A 422 -18.42 -6.95 -4.08
CA LYS A 422 -19.29 -5.98 -4.75
C LYS A 422 -20.14 -5.17 -3.80
N ASP A 423 -20.41 -3.92 -4.14
CA ASP A 423 -21.37 -3.07 -3.43
C ASP A 423 -21.10 -3.03 -1.90
N SER A 424 -19.83 -3.10 -1.49
CA SER A 424 -19.39 -3.35 -0.12
C SER A 424 -18.54 -2.21 0.44
N HIS A 425 -18.31 -2.21 1.74
CA HIS A 425 -17.48 -1.22 2.42
C HIS A 425 -16.27 -1.92 3.07
N VAL A 426 -15.07 -1.39 2.84
CA VAL A 426 -13.82 -1.89 3.42
C VAL A 426 -13.13 -0.75 4.16
N HIS A 427 -12.98 -0.84 5.48
CA HIS A 427 -12.46 0.29 6.25
C HIS A 427 -11.73 -0.03 7.57
N ASN A 428 -11.01 0.95 8.13
CA ASN A 428 -10.33 0.86 9.43
C ASN A 428 -9.31 -0.30 9.55
N LEU A 429 -8.55 -0.57 8.49
CA LEU A 429 -7.62 -1.69 8.39
C LEU A 429 -6.20 -1.23 8.04
N GLY A 430 -5.21 -2.09 8.30
CA GLY A 430 -3.83 -1.86 7.85
C GLY A 430 -3.71 -1.96 6.32
N PHE A 431 -4.33 -3.00 5.76
CA PHE A 431 -4.38 -3.28 4.33
C PHE A 431 -5.82 -3.57 3.90
N GLY A 432 -6.20 -3.14 2.70
CA GLY A 432 -7.50 -3.43 2.13
C GLY A 432 -7.57 -4.83 1.49
N VAL A 433 -7.98 -4.89 0.23
CA VAL A 433 -8.30 -6.12 -0.51
C VAL A 433 -7.04 -6.71 -1.13
N GLY A 434 -6.61 -7.88 -0.64
CA GLY A 434 -5.48 -8.62 -1.18
C GLY A 434 -5.87 -9.71 -2.18
N HIS A 435 -5.13 -9.86 -3.28
CA HIS A 435 -5.29 -10.99 -4.21
C HIS A 435 -3.96 -11.58 -4.69
N LEU A 436 -3.89 -12.90 -4.89
CA LEU A 436 -2.72 -13.60 -5.43
C LEU A 436 -3.18 -14.79 -6.27
N THR A 437 -2.82 -14.83 -7.56
CA THR A 437 -3.13 -15.96 -8.43
C THR A 437 -4.64 -16.26 -8.50
N VAL A 438 -5.46 -15.26 -8.83
CA VAL A 438 -6.91 -15.40 -8.97
C VAL A 438 -7.31 -15.34 -10.44
N SER A 439 -8.04 -16.35 -10.94
CA SER A 439 -8.61 -16.32 -12.29
C SER A 439 -10.04 -15.81 -12.27
N SER A 440 -10.33 -14.71 -12.96
CA SER A 440 -11.59 -13.96 -12.89
C SER A 440 -11.83 -13.35 -11.50
N LEU A 441 -11.27 -12.17 -11.29
CA LEU A 441 -11.43 -11.36 -10.08
C LEU A 441 -12.29 -10.13 -10.37
N ASN A 442 -13.30 -9.88 -9.55
CA ASN A 442 -14.16 -8.70 -9.70
C ASN A 442 -14.32 -7.94 -8.37
N ILE A 443 -13.75 -6.75 -8.30
CA ILE A 443 -13.87 -5.82 -7.18
C ILE A 443 -14.59 -4.58 -7.70
N SER A 444 -15.91 -4.48 -7.45
CA SER A 444 -16.72 -3.42 -8.06
C SER A 444 -17.68 -2.70 -7.11
N ASN A 445 -17.84 -1.40 -7.30
CA ASN A 445 -18.79 -0.55 -6.56
C ASN A 445 -18.56 -0.58 -5.04
N ASN A 446 -17.32 -0.75 -4.60
CA ASN A 446 -17.01 -0.75 -3.18
C ASN A 446 -16.52 0.63 -2.73
N THR A 447 -16.77 0.97 -1.46
CA THR A 447 -16.07 2.05 -0.77
C THR A 447 -14.89 1.45 -0.01
N ILE A 448 -13.69 2.01 -0.19
CA ILE A 448 -12.46 1.58 0.49
C ILE A 448 -11.81 2.81 1.11
N ASP A 449 -11.80 2.90 2.44
CA ASP A 449 -11.32 4.08 3.13
C ASP A 449 -10.79 3.80 4.54
N HIS A 450 -10.15 4.78 5.17
CA HIS A 450 -9.53 4.59 6.48
C HIS A 450 -8.52 3.43 6.51
N ILE A 451 -7.75 3.28 5.43
CA ILE A 451 -6.70 2.26 5.27
C ILE A 451 -5.33 2.85 5.60
N GLN A 452 -4.43 2.06 6.19
CA GLN A 452 -3.06 2.51 6.48
C GLN A 452 -2.16 2.50 5.23
N SER A 453 -2.04 1.35 4.56
CA SER A 453 -1.16 1.16 3.39
C SER A 453 -1.97 1.03 2.09
N ASP A 454 -2.11 -0.17 1.53
CA ASP A 454 -2.66 -0.35 0.18
C ASP A 454 -4.15 -0.66 0.21
N GLY A 455 -4.92 -0.04 -0.69
CA GLY A 455 -6.36 -0.24 -0.80
C GLY A 455 -6.74 -1.56 -1.47
N ILE A 456 -6.23 -1.78 -2.67
CA ILE A 456 -6.34 -3.05 -3.40
C ILE A 456 -4.95 -3.43 -3.86
N SER A 457 -4.46 -4.61 -3.48
CA SER A 457 -3.13 -5.03 -3.89
C SER A 457 -2.97 -6.52 -4.16
N GLY A 458 -2.02 -6.86 -5.03
CA GLY A 458 -1.83 -8.25 -5.43
C GLY A 458 -1.00 -8.50 -6.67
N GLY A 459 -1.09 -9.73 -7.17
CA GLY A 459 -0.35 -10.16 -8.35
C GLY A 459 -0.81 -11.50 -8.93
N GLY A 460 -0.35 -11.80 -10.15
CA GLY A 460 -0.50 -13.10 -10.80
C GLY A 460 -1.93 -13.49 -11.20
N SER A 461 -2.86 -12.54 -11.22
CA SER A 461 -4.29 -12.79 -11.45
C SER A 461 -4.70 -12.54 -12.90
N SER A 462 -5.80 -13.14 -13.38
CA SER A 462 -6.26 -12.98 -14.76
C SER A 462 -7.73 -12.56 -14.82
N ASN A 463 -8.12 -11.86 -15.87
CA ASN A 463 -9.48 -11.31 -16.03
C ASN A 463 -9.88 -10.48 -14.81
N VAL A 464 -9.02 -9.51 -14.47
CA VAL A 464 -9.17 -8.67 -13.28
C VAL A 464 -10.03 -7.46 -13.63
N THR A 465 -11.12 -7.27 -12.89
CA THR A 465 -11.99 -6.09 -12.98
C THR A 465 -11.97 -5.33 -11.67
N VAL A 466 -11.55 -4.06 -11.71
CA VAL A 466 -11.65 -3.09 -10.62
C VAL A 466 -12.50 -1.93 -11.14
N ASN A 467 -13.81 -1.95 -10.88
CA ASN A 467 -14.75 -1.02 -11.50
C ASN A 467 -15.63 -0.26 -10.51
N GLY A 468 -15.73 1.06 -10.64
CA GLY A 468 -16.76 1.81 -9.90
C GLY A 468 -16.47 2.00 -8.41
N ASN A 469 -15.25 1.70 -7.94
CA ASN A 469 -14.91 1.80 -6.52
C ASN A 469 -14.61 3.25 -6.14
N VAL A 470 -14.89 3.60 -4.88
CA VAL A 470 -14.52 4.86 -4.25
C VAL A 470 -13.42 4.60 -3.23
N ILE A 471 -12.22 5.14 -3.45
CA ILE A 471 -11.04 4.89 -2.61
C ILE A 471 -10.59 6.22 -2.00
N SER A 472 -10.50 6.33 -0.67
CA SER A 472 -10.18 7.61 -0.03
C SER A 472 -9.67 7.52 1.41
N SER A 473 -9.19 8.64 1.95
CA SER A 473 -8.95 8.82 3.40
C SER A 473 -7.97 7.80 3.99
N PHE A 474 -6.75 7.74 3.45
CA PHE A 474 -5.72 6.82 3.94
C PHE A 474 -4.92 7.46 5.09
N PHE A 475 -4.46 6.65 6.05
CA PHE A 475 -3.74 7.07 7.26
C PHE A 475 -2.40 6.34 7.40
N PRO A 476 -1.46 6.54 6.47
CA PRO A 476 -0.15 5.90 6.51
C PRO A 476 0.68 6.34 7.71
N LEU A 477 1.53 5.41 8.15
CA LEU A 477 2.62 5.67 9.07
C LEU A 477 3.88 6.09 8.30
N SER A 478 4.85 6.66 9.03
CA SER A 478 6.13 7.03 8.44
C SER A 478 6.82 5.81 7.81
N GLY A 479 7.15 5.90 6.53
CA GLY A 479 7.78 4.82 5.76
C GLY A 479 6.79 3.94 4.99
N ASP A 480 5.49 4.08 5.24
CA ASP A 480 4.48 3.41 4.41
C ASP A 480 4.49 4.01 3.00
N HIS A 481 4.16 3.17 2.03
CA HIS A 481 4.00 3.56 0.63
C HIS A 481 2.56 3.21 0.19
N PRO A 482 1.57 4.00 0.61
CA PRO A 482 0.17 3.69 0.34
C PRO A 482 -0.18 3.91 -1.12
N ASP A 483 -0.77 2.88 -1.73
CA ASP A 483 -1.29 2.92 -3.09
C ASP A 483 -2.79 2.61 -3.07
N GLY A 484 -3.61 3.40 -3.78
CA GLY A 484 -5.03 3.12 -3.92
C GLY A 484 -5.27 1.75 -4.56
N ILE A 485 -4.55 1.48 -5.66
CA ILE A 485 -4.52 0.20 -6.37
C ILE A 485 -3.07 -0.13 -6.74
N GLN A 486 -2.52 -1.24 -6.26
CA GLN A 486 -1.13 -1.68 -6.47
C GLN A 486 -1.03 -3.12 -6.96
N PHE A 487 -0.62 -3.33 -8.20
CA PHE A 487 -0.36 -4.68 -8.72
C PHE A 487 1.15 -4.90 -8.93
N TYR A 488 1.71 -5.86 -8.20
CA TYR A 488 3.14 -6.20 -8.23
C TYR A 488 3.54 -7.05 -9.44
N GLY A 489 2.55 -7.60 -10.16
CA GLY A 489 2.71 -8.12 -11.51
C GLY A 489 2.36 -9.58 -11.73
N GLY A 490 2.45 -9.98 -13.01
CA GLY A 490 1.92 -11.25 -13.49
C GLY A 490 0.41 -11.20 -13.80
N ASP A 491 -0.23 -10.05 -13.63
CA ASP A 491 -1.65 -9.90 -13.92
C ASP A 491 -1.92 -9.76 -15.43
N SER A 492 -3.07 -10.27 -15.87
CA SER A 492 -3.46 -10.28 -17.28
C SER A 492 -4.94 -9.96 -17.49
N ASN A 493 -5.26 -9.30 -18.61
CA ASN A 493 -6.61 -8.83 -18.93
C ASN A 493 -7.18 -8.00 -17.76
N VAL A 494 -6.49 -6.90 -17.47
CA VAL A 494 -6.75 -6.02 -16.33
C VAL A 494 -7.60 -4.84 -16.80
N SER A 495 -8.77 -4.66 -16.21
CA SER A 495 -9.67 -3.52 -16.44
C SER A 495 -9.85 -2.75 -15.13
N ILE A 496 -9.35 -1.51 -15.08
CA ILE A 496 -9.51 -0.58 -13.96
C ILE A 496 -10.31 0.61 -14.46
N THR A 497 -11.60 0.62 -14.18
CA THR A 497 -12.53 1.55 -14.83
C THR A 497 -13.44 2.28 -13.86
N ASN A 498 -13.77 3.53 -14.17
CA ASN A 498 -14.78 4.28 -13.41
C ASN A 498 -14.54 4.34 -11.90
N ASN A 499 -13.29 4.25 -11.42
CA ASN A 499 -13.00 4.42 -10.00
C ASN A 499 -12.89 5.90 -9.66
N THR A 500 -13.17 6.26 -8.42
CA THR A 500 -12.90 7.59 -7.86
C THR A 500 -11.89 7.45 -6.73
N ILE A 501 -10.73 8.10 -6.86
CA ILE A 501 -9.65 8.04 -5.87
C ILE A 501 -9.38 9.46 -5.36
N TYR A 502 -9.57 9.75 -4.08
CA TYR A 502 -9.33 11.10 -3.58
C TYR A 502 -8.73 11.13 -2.19
N ARG A 503 -7.90 12.14 -1.90
CA ARG A 503 -7.15 12.24 -0.63
C ARG A 503 -8.03 12.08 0.62
N GLY A 504 -9.22 12.68 0.60
CA GLY A 504 -10.18 12.61 1.70
C GLY A 504 -9.66 13.23 3.00
N SER A 505 -10.06 12.68 4.14
CA SER A 505 -9.65 13.12 5.50
C SER A 505 -8.32 12.51 5.96
N GLY A 506 -7.60 11.85 5.04
CA GLY A 506 -6.35 11.15 5.33
C GLY A 506 -5.27 12.09 5.88
N SER A 507 -4.36 11.54 6.69
CA SER A 507 -3.24 12.27 7.29
C SER A 507 -1.90 11.65 6.90
N GLY A 508 -0.85 12.46 6.81
CA GLY A 508 0.49 11.99 6.45
C GLY A 508 0.79 12.15 4.96
N ILE A 509 1.59 11.24 4.41
CA ILE A 509 1.90 11.21 2.97
C ILE A 509 0.62 10.74 2.23
N PRO A 510 0.14 11.43 1.19
CA PRO A 510 -1.05 10.97 0.48
C PRO A 510 -0.80 9.63 -0.23
N MET A 511 -1.87 8.88 -0.49
CA MET A 511 -1.79 7.67 -1.31
C MET A 511 -1.48 8.00 -2.77
N GLN A 512 -0.75 7.11 -3.45
CA GLN A 512 -0.71 7.09 -4.91
C GLN A 512 -2.09 6.64 -5.46
N GLY A 513 -2.32 6.84 -6.76
CA GLY A 513 -3.53 6.40 -7.43
C GLY A 513 -3.47 4.92 -7.83
N ILE A 514 -3.24 4.68 -9.13
CA ILE A 514 -3.12 3.35 -9.73
C ILE A 514 -1.65 3.09 -10.05
N PHE A 515 -1.11 1.99 -9.56
CA PHE A 515 0.30 1.66 -9.76
C PHE A 515 0.43 0.17 -10.12
N LEU A 516 0.88 -0.09 -11.35
CA LEU A 516 0.92 -1.41 -11.96
C LEU A 516 2.31 -1.75 -12.46
N GLU A 517 2.77 -2.95 -12.14
CA GLU A 517 4.05 -3.50 -12.59
C GLU A 517 3.84 -4.81 -13.34
N ARG A 518 4.52 -5.02 -14.48
CA ARG A 518 4.57 -6.31 -15.20
C ARG A 518 3.19 -6.93 -15.47
N VAL A 519 2.28 -6.10 -15.98
CA VAL A 519 0.88 -6.44 -16.29
C VAL A 519 0.63 -6.53 -17.80
N THR A 520 -0.36 -7.29 -18.23
CA THR A 520 -0.65 -7.51 -19.67
C THR A 520 -2.13 -7.30 -20.01
N GLY A 521 -2.41 -6.69 -21.17
CA GLY A 521 -3.78 -6.40 -21.60
C GLY A 521 -4.49 -5.47 -20.61
N VAL A 522 -4.01 -4.23 -20.50
CA VAL A 522 -4.43 -3.28 -19.47
C VAL A 522 -5.35 -2.23 -20.05
N THR A 523 -6.51 -2.00 -19.43
CA THR A 523 -7.41 -0.88 -19.72
C THR A 523 -7.64 -0.07 -18.45
N ILE A 524 -7.27 1.21 -18.49
CA ILE A 524 -7.47 2.18 -17.41
C ILE A 524 -8.30 3.34 -17.98
N THR A 525 -9.61 3.35 -17.70
CA THR A 525 -10.54 4.29 -18.35
C THR A 525 -11.61 4.86 -17.43
N GLY A 526 -11.93 6.15 -17.57
CA GLY A 526 -13.01 6.78 -16.82
C GLY A 526 -12.70 6.98 -15.33
N ASN A 527 -11.44 6.83 -14.90
CA ASN A 527 -11.07 7.01 -13.50
C ASN A 527 -10.88 8.49 -13.17
N ALA A 528 -11.31 8.91 -11.99
CA ALA A 528 -11.19 10.28 -11.50
C ALA A 528 -10.35 10.30 -10.24
N MET A 529 -9.34 11.16 -10.20
CA MET A 529 -8.39 11.24 -9.09
C MET A 529 -8.10 12.68 -8.69
N VAL A 530 -8.10 12.96 -7.37
CA VAL A 530 -7.69 14.27 -6.85
C VAL A 530 -6.86 14.14 -5.57
N GLY A 531 -5.74 14.86 -5.53
CA GLY A 531 -4.86 14.92 -4.35
C GLY A 531 -4.12 13.61 -4.06
N THR A 532 -3.86 12.78 -5.07
CA THR A 532 -2.93 11.65 -4.91
C THR A 532 -1.51 12.15 -4.63
N LEU A 533 -0.61 11.23 -4.32
CA LEU A 533 0.83 11.43 -4.44
C LEU A 533 1.23 11.54 -5.93
N TYR A 534 2.54 11.63 -6.23
CA TYR A 534 3.06 11.98 -7.54
C TYR A 534 2.56 11.10 -8.70
N ASN A 535 2.29 9.82 -8.46
CA ASN A 535 1.74 8.89 -9.44
C ASN A 535 0.22 8.79 -9.27
N GLY A 536 -0.52 9.51 -10.12
CA GLY A 536 -1.93 9.24 -10.30
C GLY A 536 -2.12 7.92 -11.04
N ILE A 537 -1.41 7.72 -12.15
CA ILE A 537 -1.34 6.44 -12.85
C ILE A 537 0.12 6.12 -13.17
N SER A 538 0.59 4.94 -12.78
CA SER A 538 1.91 4.40 -13.12
C SER A 538 1.75 3.01 -13.72
N VAL A 539 2.30 2.81 -14.93
CA VAL A 539 2.39 1.48 -15.56
C VAL A 539 3.84 1.21 -15.93
N SER A 540 4.43 0.20 -15.29
CA SER A 540 5.81 -0.23 -15.50
C SER A 540 5.84 -1.63 -16.11
N GLU A 541 6.65 -1.85 -17.14
CA GLU A 541 6.76 -3.16 -17.81
C GLU A 541 5.40 -3.73 -18.27
N GLY A 542 4.46 -2.86 -18.65
CA GLY A 542 3.13 -3.24 -19.11
C GLY A 542 3.11 -3.62 -20.59
N SER A 543 2.11 -4.39 -21.04
CA SER A 543 1.90 -4.64 -22.47
C SER A 543 0.44 -4.47 -22.88
N ASN A 544 0.23 -3.92 -24.08
CA ASN A 544 -1.09 -3.62 -24.63
C ASN A 544 -1.93 -2.77 -23.65
N THR A 545 -1.35 -1.65 -23.24
CA THR A 545 -1.92 -0.76 -22.22
C THR A 545 -2.71 0.36 -22.89
N LEU A 546 -3.95 0.56 -22.45
CA LEU A 546 -4.77 1.71 -22.81
C LEU A 546 -5.05 2.55 -21.55
N ILE A 547 -4.59 3.80 -21.54
CA ILE A 547 -4.91 4.81 -20.52
C ILE A 547 -5.72 5.89 -21.22
N GLN A 548 -7.03 5.91 -20.99
CA GLN A 548 -7.94 6.78 -21.74
C GLN A 548 -8.95 7.47 -20.84
N ASP A 549 -9.27 8.75 -21.11
CA ASP A 549 -10.42 9.42 -20.50
C ASP A 549 -10.40 9.35 -18.96
N ASN A 550 -9.22 9.58 -18.37
CA ASN A 550 -9.05 9.67 -16.93
C ASN A 550 -8.83 11.14 -16.53
N PHE A 551 -9.34 11.54 -15.38
CA PHE A 551 -9.06 12.81 -14.74
C PHE A 551 -8.11 12.61 -13.57
N ILE A 552 -6.96 13.28 -13.55
CA ILE A 552 -5.97 13.22 -12.48
C ILE A 552 -5.51 14.63 -12.13
N GLN A 553 -5.82 15.10 -10.92
CA GLN A 553 -5.38 16.42 -10.46
C GLN A 553 -4.68 16.31 -9.11
N GLY A 554 -3.37 16.45 -9.09
CA GLY A 554 -2.60 16.60 -7.85
C GLY A 554 -2.88 17.93 -7.15
N TYR A 555 -2.57 17.97 -5.86
CA TYR A 555 -2.55 19.23 -5.12
C TYR A 555 -1.19 19.91 -5.25
N THR A 556 -1.09 21.19 -4.89
CA THR A 556 0.16 21.97 -5.00
C THR A 556 1.31 21.39 -4.17
N ASP A 557 1.03 20.55 -3.18
CA ASP A 557 2.04 19.84 -2.38
C ASP A 557 2.55 18.55 -3.06
N TYR A 558 1.72 17.94 -3.90
CA TYR A 558 2.01 16.70 -4.63
C TYR A 558 1.34 16.74 -6.02
N PRO A 559 1.99 17.34 -7.02
CA PRO A 559 1.48 17.31 -8.38
C PRO A 559 1.49 15.87 -8.92
N ALA A 560 0.37 15.43 -9.47
CA ALA A 560 0.12 14.05 -9.87
C ALA A 560 0.29 13.88 -11.38
N ARG A 561 0.76 12.70 -11.81
CA ARG A 561 1.07 12.41 -13.21
C ARG A 561 0.51 11.08 -13.69
N ILE A 562 0.50 10.93 -15.01
CA ILE A 562 0.48 9.64 -15.69
C ILE A 562 1.91 9.31 -16.11
N ILE A 563 2.41 8.12 -15.77
CA ILE A 563 3.71 7.64 -16.22
C ILE A 563 3.61 6.23 -16.81
N VAL A 564 4.23 6.07 -17.98
CA VAL A 564 4.50 4.77 -18.61
C VAL A 564 6.00 4.56 -18.65
N ARG A 565 6.47 3.41 -18.14
CA ARG A 565 7.90 3.13 -17.99
C ARG A 565 8.28 1.66 -18.18
N GLY A 566 9.58 1.36 -18.13
CA GLY A 566 10.09 0.00 -18.02
C GLY A 566 9.95 -0.83 -19.30
N ALA A 567 10.20 -0.25 -20.48
CA ALA A 567 10.02 -0.94 -21.76
C ALA A 567 8.59 -1.49 -21.97
N SER A 568 7.59 -0.73 -21.52
CA SER A 568 6.18 -1.04 -21.73
C SER A 568 5.83 -1.04 -23.22
N ALA A 569 5.21 -2.12 -23.71
CA ALA A 569 4.91 -2.32 -25.13
C ALA A 569 3.47 -1.92 -25.48
N ASN A 570 3.28 -1.27 -26.62
CA ASN A 570 1.99 -0.88 -27.20
C ASN A 570 1.10 -0.08 -26.24
N ALA A 571 1.70 0.86 -25.50
CA ALA A 571 0.95 1.72 -24.58
C ALA A 571 0.32 2.90 -25.34
N THR A 572 -0.99 3.09 -25.21
CA THR A 572 -1.72 4.25 -25.73
C THR A 572 -2.22 5.10 -24.58
N VAL A 573 -1.81 6.37 -24.51
CA VAL A 573 -2.24 7.36 -23.52
C VAL A 573 -3.00 8.47 -24.23
N ARG A 574 -4.33 8.51 -24.11
CA ARG A 574 -5.13 9.49 -24.86
C ARG A 574 -6.36 10.03 -24.16
N ASP A 575 -6.79 11.22 -24.54
CA ASP A 575 -8.03 11.83 -24.04
C ASP A 575 -8.07 12.01 -22.51
N ASN A 576 -6.92 11.94 -21.82
CA ASN A 576 -6.84 12.11 -20.36
C ASN A 576 -6.73 13.60 -20.00
N THR A 577 -7.20 13.97 -18.81
CA THR A 577 -6.98 15.26 -18.19
C THR A 577 -6.04 15.09 -17.00
N THR A 578 -4.79 15.55 -17.08
CA THR A 578 -3.79 15.36 -15.99
C THR A 578 -2.80 16.52 -15.88
N GLN A 579 -1.89 16.55 -14.90
CA GLN A 579 -0.89 17.64 -14.79
C GLN A 579 0.39 17.35 -15.55
N LEU A 580 0.74 16.07 -15.67
CA LEU A 580 1.94 15.64 -16.35
C LEU A 580 1.72 14.27 -16.96
N ILE A 581 2.28 14.08 -18.16
CA ILE A 581 2.40 12.78 -18.80
C ILE A 581 3.87 12.53 -19.08
N SER A 582 4.34 11.37 -18.65
CA SER A 582 5.73 10.95 -18.74
C SER A 582 5.84 9.63 -19.50
N ASN A 583 6.65 9.61 -20.55
CA ASN A 583 7.12 8.38 -21.21
C ASN A 583 8.58 8.17 -20.81
N PHE A 584 8.83 7.27 -19.85
CA PHE A 584 10.14 7.08 -19.27
C PHE A 584 10.79 5.76 -19.74
N GLU A 585 11.95 5.87 -20.38
CA GLU A 585 12.60 4.75 -21.10
C GLU A 585 13.73 4.13 -20.26
N ASP A 586 13.40 3.89 -19.01
CA ASP A 586 14.34 3.66 -17.92
C ASP A 586 14.94 2.24 -17.91
N LYS A 587 14.29 1.29 -18.62
CA LYS A 587 14.78 -0.06 -18.94
C LYS A 587 14.83 -0.31 -20.46
N GLY A 588 14.87 0.75 -21.27
CA GLY A 588 14.77 0.70 -22.73
C GLY A 588 13.53 1.43 -23.26
N PRO A 589 13.42 1.57 -24.59
CA PRO A 589 12.31 2.29 -25.22
C PRO A 589 10.98 1.59 -24.91
N ASN A 590 9.89 2.35 -24.88
CA ASN A 590 8.53 1.83 -24.78
C ASN A 590 7.98 1.63 -26.21
N PRO A 591 8.14 0.45 -26.84
CA PRO A 591 7.85 0.26 -28.26
C PRO A 591 6.35 0.40 -28.53
N GLY A 592 5.99 1.10 -29.62
CA GLY A 592 4.58 1.32 -29.97
C GLY A 592 3.84 2.26 -29.02
N TYR A 593 4.55 3.05 -28.22
CA TYR A 593 3.94 4.09 -27.38
C TYR A 593 3.26 5.17 -28.24
N VAL A 594 2.00 5.47 -27.92
CA VAL A 594 1.19 6.50 -28.59
C VAL A 594 0.60 7.45 -27.54
N GLU A 595 0.75 8.75 -27.75
CA GLU A 595 0.17 9.79 -26.89
C GLU A 595 -0.60 10.82 -27.74
N THR A 596 -1.91 10.95 -27.52
CA THR A 596 -2.79 11.83 -28.33
C THR A 596 -3.88 12.50 -27.50
N ASN A 597 -4.34 13.69 -27.85
CA ASN A 597 -5.53 14.35 -27.28
C ASN A 597 -5.61 14.49 -25.74
N ASN A 598 -4.52 14.32 -25.00
CA ASN A 598 -4.54 14.58 -23.55
C ASN A 598 -4.57 16.09 -23.25
N THR A 599 -5.44 16.49 -22.34
CA THR A 599 -5.54 17.83 -21.77
C THR A 599 -4.65 17.90 -20.53
N ILE A 600 -3.84 18.97 -20.41
CA ILE A 600 -3.08 19.21 -19.19
C ILE A 600 -3.65 20.37 -18.39
N ILE A 601 -3.71 20.17 -17.07
CA ILE A 601 -4.27 21.08 -16.08
C ILE A 601 -3.24 21.41 -15.00
N ASN A 602 -3.50 22.44 -14.21
CA ASN A 602 -2.63 22.83 -13.10
C ASN A 602 -2.95 22.06 -11.80
N ALA A 603 -2.01 22.12 -10.86
CA ALA A 603 -2.27 21.77 -9.46
C ALA A 603 -3.17 22.79 -8.77
N VAL A 604 -3.97 22.27 -7.86
CA VAL A 604 -4.94 23.05 -7.07
C VAL A 604 -4.58 22.97 -5.59
N SER A 605 -5.05 23.93 -4.79
CA SER A 605 -4.77 23.94 -3.36
C SER A 605 -5.34 22.68 -2.69
N PRO A 606 -4.67 22.15 -1.64
CA PRO A 606 -5.17 21.01 -0.89
C PRO A 606 -6.63 21.17 -0.46
N GLY A 607 -7.43 20.14 -0.72
CA GLY A 607 -8.87 20.11 -0.42
C GLY A 607 -9.78 20.59 -1.55
N SER A 608 -9.25 21.10 -2.67
CA SER A 608 -10.07 21.56 -3.79
C SER A 608 -10.69 20.38 -4.55
N THR A 609 -12.01 20.43 -4.82
CA THR A 609 -12.73 19.37 -5.55
C THR A 609 -13.61 19.87 -6.69
N SER A 610 -13.58 21.16 -7.03
CA SER A 610 -14.41 21.74 -8.09
C SER A 610 -14.28 21.00 -9.41
N ASP A 611 -13.04 20.80 -9.85
CA ASP A 611 -12.75 20.33 -11.20
C ASP A 611 -13.05 18.84 -11.35
N ILE A 612 -12.67 18.03 -10.35
CA ILE A 612 -13.05 16.62 -10.30
C ILE A 612 -14.58 16.46 -10.24
N ASN A 613 -15.30 17.32 -9.50
CA ASN A 613 -16.76 17.24 -9.42
C ASN A 613 -17.44 17.65 -10.72
N ALA A 614 -16.90 18.65 -11.43
CA ALA A 614 -17.36 19.01 -12.77
C ALA A 614 -17.14 17.86 -13.75
N TRP A 615 -15.95 17.23 -13.72
CA TRP A 615 -15.63 16.08 -14.56
C TRP A 615 -16.50 14.86 -14.22
N LEU A 616 -16.68 14.52 -12.94
CA LEU A 616 -17.56 13.42 -12.53
C LEU A 616 -19.00 13.65 -13.02
N SER A 617 -19.50 14.88 -12.87
CA SER A 617 -20.84 15.26 -13.33
C SER A 617 -20.99 15.11 -14.85
N SER A 618 -19.99 15.48 -15.65
CA SER A 618 -20.03 15.30 -17.11
C SER A 618 -20.01 13.83 -17.54
N HIS A 619 -19.62 12.92 -16.65
CA HIS A 619 -19.64 11.47 -16.85
C HIS A 619 -20.83 10.79 -16.17
N GLY A 620 -21.79 11.55 -15.64
CA GLY A 620 -22.96 11.01 -14.94
C GLY A 620 -22.63 10.35 -13.60
N ARG A 621 -21.52 10.74 -12.96
CA ARG A 621 -21.01 10.16 -11.72
C ARG A 621 -21.22 11.11 -10.54
N SER A 622 -21.44 10.55 -9.35
CA SER A 622 -21.64 11.32 -8.12
C SER A 622 -20.39 12.12 -7.75
N SER A 623 -20.60 13.34 -7.24
CA SER A 623 -19.54 14.21 -6.74
C SER A 623 -18.83 13.62 -5.52
N VAL A 624 -17.54 13.92 -5.37
CA VAL A 624 -16.81 13.71 -4.11
C VAL A 624 -17.14 14.82 -3.11
N ALA A 625 -17.48 14.42 -1.89
CA ALA A 625 -17.63 15.34 -0.77
C ALA A 625 -16.27 15.57 -0.10
N VAL A 626 -15.93 16.82 0.17
CA VAL A 626 -14.86 17.14 1.13
C VAL A 626 -15.52 17.17 2.50
N SER A 627 -15.28 16.18 3.35
CA SER A 627 -15.47 16.42 4.78
C SER A 627 -14.33 17.34 5.22
N VAL A 628 -14.53 18.65 5.11
CA VAL A 628 -13.80 19.59 5.98
C VAL A 628 -14.46 19.51 7.36
N THR A 629 -14.54 18.31 7.94
CA THR A 629 -14.79 18.18 9.36
C THR A 629 -13.49 18.58 10.02
N ASN A 630 -13.40 19.84 10.44
CA ASN A 630 -12.56 20.22 11.57
C ASN A 630 -12.85 19.20 12.68
N HIS A 631 -11.92 18.26 12.90
CA HIS A 631 -11.94 17.19 13.90
C HIS A 631 -13.17 17.16 14.82
N SER A 632 -14.31 16.69 14.30
CA SER A 632 -15.42 16.24 15.12
C SER A 632 -15.39 14.73 15.10
N PHE A 633 -14.72 14.13 16.08
CA PHE A 633 -15.08 12.80 16.53
C PHE A 633 -16.60 12.80 16.72
N ALA A 634 -17.34 12.00 15.96
CA ALA A 634 -18.76 11.90 16.17
C ALA A 634 -18.96 11.33 17.59
N LEU A 635 -19.79 11.98 18.40
CA LEU A 635 -20.08 11.54 19.77
C LEU A 635 -20.63 10.09 19.80
N SER A 636 -21.19 9.61 18.68
CA SER A 636 -21.59 8.22 18.45
C SER A 636 -20.43 7.22 18.53
N ASP A 637 -19.23 7.62 18.11
CA ASP A 637 -18.05 6.75 18.05
C ASP A 637 -17.46 6.52 19.45
N ILE A 638 -17.63 7.50 20.34
CA ILE A 638 -17.26 7.40 21.76
C ILE A 638 -18.23 6.47 22.48
N TRP A 639 -19.55 6.60 22.24
CA TRP A 639 -20.56 5.73 22.85
C TRP A 639 -20.39 4.26 22.44
N THR A 640 -20.12 4.01 21.17
CA THR A 640 -19.90 2.65 20.65
C THR A 640 -18.63 2.01 21.25
N ASN A 641 -17.56 2.80 21.40
CA ASN A 641 -16.32 2.35 22.05
C ASN A 641 -16.47 2.10 23.56
N ILE A 642 -17.26 2.92 24.28
CA ILE A 642 -17.52 2.73 25.70
C ILE A 642 -18.41 1.49 25.93
N ALA A 643 -19.46 1.32 25.14
CA ALA A 643 -20.38 0.18 25.24
C ALA A 643 -19.70 -1.16 24.88
N GLN A 644 -18.79 -1.17 23.90
CA GLN A 644 -18.04 -2.38 23.52
C GLN A 644 -16.94 -2.76 24.51
N ARG A 645 -16.36 -1.80 25.26
CA ARG A 645 -15.29 -2.06 26.24
C ARG A 645 -15.78 -2.39 27.65
N SER A 646 -17.05 -2.13 27.99
CA SER A 646 -17.59 -2.42 29.31
C SER A 646 -18.10 -3.85 29.44
N SER A 647 -17.21 -4.86 29.37
CA SER A 647 -17.52 -6.16 29.95
C SER A 647 -17.38 -6.05 31.48
N LYS A 648 -18.47 -5.64 32.14
CA LYS A 648 -18.64 -5.48 33.61
C LYS A 648 -17.90 -4.28 34.21
N THR A 649 -18.50 -3.64 35.23
CA THR A 649 -17.95 -2.59 36.13
C THR A 649 -17.89 -1.12 35.67
N LEU A 650 -19.01 -0.55 35.22
CA LEU A 650 -19.23 0.90 35.35
C LEU A 650 -20.51 1.14 36.17
N THR A 651 -20.42 1.96 37.22
CA THR A 651 -21.57 2.34 38.04
C THR A 651 -22.35 3.46 37.35
N ALA A 652 -23.65 3.57 37.63
CA ALA A 652 -24.51 4.64 37.10
C ALA A 652 -23.94 6.06 37.39
N SER A 653 -23.21 6.22 38.49
CA SER A 653 -22.53 7.47 38.84
C SER A 653 -21.38 7.84 37.90
N VAL A 654 -20.65 6.86 37.35
CA VAL A 654 -19.56 7.11 36.39
C VAL A 654 -20.13 7.43 35.01
N LEU A 655 -21.23 6.77 34.63
CA LEU A 655 -21.96 7.09 33.39
C LEU A 655 -22.49 8.53 33.43
N ASN A 656 -23.11 8.95 34.55
CA ASN A 656 -23.61 10.32 34.70
C ASN A 656 -22.48 11.38 34.74
N ALA A 657 -21.32 11.04 35.28
CA ALA A 657 -20.15 11.93 35.27
C ALA A 657 -19.54 12.08 33.87
N ILE A 658 -19.50 11.01 33.08
CA ILE A 658 -19.08 11.05 31.68
C ILE A 658 -20.06 11.88 30.84
N ASP A 659 -21.37 11.71 31.06
CA ASP A 659 -22.42 12.46 30.37
C ASP A 659 -22.36 13.97 30.69
N SER A 660 -22.12 14.30 31.96
CA SER A 660 -21.93 15.68 32.42
C SER A 660 -20.65 16.32 31.85
N LEU A 661 -19.57 15.55 31.72
CA LEU A 661 -18.32 16.01 31.13
C LEU A 661 -18.46 16.22 29.61
N LEU A 662 -19.22 15.35 28.93
CA LEU A 662 -19.52 15.47 27.51
C LEU A 662 -20.38 16.70 27.21
N HIS A 663 -21.39 16.98 28.03
CA HIS A 663 -22.17 18.22 27.92
C HIS A 663 -21.36 19.48 28.21
N LEU A 664 -20.47 19.46 29.20
CA LEU A 664 -19.57 20.58 29.49
C LEU A 664 -18.59 20.85 28.32
N ILE A 665 -18.08 19.81 27.67
CA ILE A 665 -17.23 19.94 26.47
C ILE A 665 -18.01 20.47 25.28
N GLN A 666 -19.32 20.18 25.19
CA GLN A 666 -20.21 20.67 24.13
C GLN A 666 -20.55 22.15 24.33
N ASP A 667 -20.83 22.57 25.57
CA ASP A 667 -21.08 23.97 25.94
C ASP A 667 -19.82 24.85 25.84
N LEU A 668 -18.62 24.29 26.05
CA LEU A 668 -17.35 24.99 25.83
C LEU A 668 -16.96 25.11 24.34
N ARG A 669 -17.64 24.40 23.45
CA ARG A 669 -17.40 24.42 21.99
C ARG A 669 -18.35 25.35 21.24
N SER A 670 -19.51 25.68 21.81
CA SER A 670 -20.42 26.76 21.35
C SER A 670 -19.94 28.13 21.85
#